data_AF-A0A956MKZ6-F1
#
_entry.id   AF-A0A956MKZ6-F1
#
_cell.length_a   1.000
_cell.length_b   1.000
_cell.length_c   1.000
_cell.angle_alpha   90.00
_cell.angle_beta   90.00
_cell.angle_gamma   90.00
#
_symmetry.space_group_name_H-M   'P 1'
#
loop_
_entity.id
_entity.type
_entity.pdbx_description
1 polymer ?
#
loop_
_entity_poly.entity_id
_entity_poly.type
_entity_poly.pdbx_seq_one_letter_code
_entity_poly.pdbx_strand_id
1 'polypeptide(L)'
;GTSLPSPVVIALADAFGNPVAGQAVTFSSPDGGTGGPAGAITDAAGRTTTTWTLGPSAGLQRLQVAAGTLTLGSITATARPGAPAVATAAGGSGQVGASGTALAAPLAVEVRDAFGNAVPDVAVSFTAAPGHGSFDPATPRTDGSGRATTRWTLGAGLGAQNASASVPGLAGVSFAAEARSGPPAALQLIQGGAQSGIVGTPLAVAPTVRVTDASGNPVPGVAVTFTVTVGGGSVSTPVAATGTDGTASAGPWTLGPAAGSQRVRASVTGIPTLDVDALAEPGPAAQLVVHAGDGQSSTVATAVPVRPAVRVLDALGNAVAGVTVTFTVTGGGGSVAGASPVSDAAGVAAVGSWTLGGSAGAQTLQAAAPGLAPVSFAGTAVAALPPASGGFDLDLQVVGSPGASVQAALNAAVARWESAITGDLPDVSVNVAAGACGVGHSALSGVVDDVVLFVEILAIDGVGGTLGSAGPCGVRGGGGLTALGVIRLDEADVNTLVGNGHLTDVLIHEIGHVLGLGTFWVSRGHVSGAGGADPVYTSAQAVAAYQALGGSYPGGVPVENTGGAGTRDAHWRESILGTELMTGWVNYGQTNPLSRISIAALGDLGYTVNLNAADGFAATAPAAVSGSSSGRLELVEQPLPAPFVLPH
;
A
#
# COMPACT_ATOMS: atom_id res chain seq x y z
N GLY A 1 19.25 84.60 -47.95
CA GLY A 1 20.37 83.67 -48.13
C GLY A 1 21.66 84.45 -48.19
N THR A 2 22.67 83.91 -48.86
CA THR A 2 24.04 84.46 -48.89
C THR A 2 24.41 84.81 -50.34
N SER A 3 25.16 85.90 -50.52
CA SER A 3 25.74 86.23 -51.82
C SER A 3 26.79 85.20 -52.23
N LEU A 4 26.86 84.88 -53.52
CA LEU A 4 27.98 84.10 -54.05
C LEU A 4 29.30 84.82 -53.74
N PRO A 5 30.36 84.06 -53.40
CA PRO A 5 31.66 84.63 -53.03
C PRO A 5 32.37 85.33 -54.20
N SER A 6 31.93 85.06 -55.43
CA SER A 6 32.39 85.75 -56.64
C SER A 6 31.19 86.26 -57.42
N PRO A 7 31.28 87.46 -58.01
CA PRO A 7 30.22 87.98 -58.86
C PRO A 7 30.08 87.10 -60.11
N VAL A 8 28.86 87.00 -60.60
CA VAL A 8 28.57 86.38 -61.90
C VAL A 8 29.00 87.36 -62.99
N VAL A 9 29.87 86.93 -63.90
CA VAL A 9 30.33 87.72 -65.03
C VAL A 9 29.60 87.25 -66.30
N ILE A 10 28.94 88.19 -66.97
CA ILE A 10 28.30 87.96 -68.27
C ILE A 10 29.13 88.67 -69.34
N ALA A 11 29.50 87.94 -70.38
CA ALA A 11 30.13 88.50 -71.57
C ALA A 11 29.15 88.39 -72.74
N LEU A 12 28.86 89.51 -73.39
CA LEU A 12 27.99 89.59 -74.55
C LEU A 12 28.83 89.90 -75.79
N ALA A 13 28.70 89.06 -76.80
CA ALA A 13 29.30 89.25 -78.11
C ALA A 13 28.25 89.15 -79.21
N ASP A 14 28.48 89.83 -80.33
CA ASP A 14 27.65 89.71 -81.52
C ASP A 14 27.92 88.38 -82.26
N ALA A 15 27.20 88.14 -83.36
CA ALA A 15 27.35 86.91 -84.16
C ALA A 15 28.74 86.75 -84.79
N PHE A 16 29.57 87.80 -84.79
CA PHE A 16 30.93 87.81 -85.33
C PHE A 16 32.01 87.73 -84.24
N GLY A 17 31.60 87.63 -82.96
CA GLY A 17 32.50 87.54 -81.81
C GLY A 17 32.99 88.90 -81.29
N ASN A 18 32.45 90.03 -81.76
CA ASN A 18 32.81 91.35 -81.25
C ASN A 18 32.07 91.65 -79.94
N PRO A 19 32.69 92.31 -78.96
CA PRO A 19 32.03 92.70 -77.71
C PRO A 19 30.88 93.70 -77.96
N VAL A 20 29.72 93.45 -77.35
CA VAL A 20 28.55 94.35 -77.44
C VAL A 20 28.54 95.25 -76.21
N ALA A 21 28.94 96.51 -76.36
CA ALA A 21 28.95 97.52 -75.31
C ALA A 21 27.60 98.24 -75.17
N GLY A 22 27.28 98.74 -73.96
CA GLY A 22 26.10 99.57 -73.72
C GLY A 22 24.77 98.80 -73.67
N GLN A 23 24.78 97.46 -73.73
CA GLN A 23 23.57 96.65 -73.70
C GLN A 23 23.10 96.42 -72.27
N ALA A 24 21.81 96.69 -72.02
CA ALA A 24 21.17 96.37 -70.75
C ALA A 24 20.99 94.85 -70.60
N VAL A 25 21.42 94.33 -69.45
CA VAL A 25 21.27 92.93 -69.01
C VAL A 25 20.34 92.90 -67.80
N THR A 26 19.31 92.05 -67.86
CA THR A 26 18.35 91.84 -66.79
C THR A 26 18.54 90.47 -66.15
N PHE A 27 18.35 90.42 -64.83
CA PHE A 27 18.47 89.21 -64.03
C PHE A 27 17.14 88.91 -63.33
N SER A 28 16.69 87.65 -63.40
CA SER A 28 15.56 87.16 -62.60
C SER A 28 15.94 85.86 -61.91
N SER A 29 15.50 85.70 -60.66
CA SER A 29 15.79 84.52 -59.84
C SER A 29 14.48 83.79 -59.55
N PRO A 30 13.95 82.96 -60.48
CA PRO A 30 12.64 82.32 -60.33
C PRO A 30 12.57 81.38 -59.12
N ASP A 31 13.70 80.88 -58.64
CA ASP A 31 13.78 79.95 -57.49
C ASP A 31 14.03 80.68 -56.15
N GLY A 32 13.81 82.01 -56.13
CA GLY A 32 14.05 82.89 -54.99
C GLY A 32 15.43 83.55 -55.01
N GLY A 33 15.65 84.55 -54.16
CA GLY A 33 16.90 85.34 -54.11
C GLY A 33 16.86 86.60 -54.96
N THR A 34 17.99 87.30 -55.06
CA THR A 34 18.10 88.57 -55.79
C THR A 34 19.42 88.63 -56.57
N GLY A 35 19.34 88.96 -57.86
CA GLY A 35 20.50 89.38 -58.67
C GLY A 35 20.52 90.90 -58.74
N GLY A 36 21.67 91.52 -58.47
CA GLY A 36 21.80 92.98 -58.52
C GLY A 36 23.19 93.47 -59.00
N PRO A 37 23.31 94.76 -59.35
CA PRO A 37 22.28 95.81 -59.32
C PRO A 37 21.31 95.77 -60.51
N ALA A 38 20.13 96.39 -60.35
CA ALA A 38 19.19 96.61 -61.45
C ALA A 38 19.78 97.61 -62.47
N GLY A 39 19.71 97.29 -63.77
CA GLY A 39 20.26 98.13 -64.83
C GLY A 39 21.73 97.88 -65.16
N ALA A 40 22.23 96.65 -65.01
CA ALA A 40 23.57 96.28 -65.43
C ALA A 40 23.74 96.50 -66.94
N ILE A 41 24.76 97.24 -67.33
CA ILE A 41 25.08 97.57 -68.72
C ILE A 41 26.44 96.94 -69.05
N THR A 42 26.61 96.43 -70.26
CA THR A 42 27.92 95.92 -70.71
C THR A 42 28.92 97.05 -70.95
N ASP A 43 30.17 96.86 -70.52
CA ASP A 43 31.28 97.77 -70.74
C ASP A 43 31.80 97.73 -72.20
N ALA A 44 32.83 98.51 -72.52
CA ALA A 44 33.45 98.55 -73.85
C ALA A 44 34.03 97.18 -74.29
N ALA A 45 34.27 96.27 -73.34
CA ALA A 45 34.72 94.90 -73.60
C ALA A 45 33.55 93.89 -73.60
N GLY A 46 32.30 94.36 -73.63
CA GLY A 46 31.09 93.55 -73.70
C GLY A 46 30.74 92.84 -72.39
N ARG A 47 31.34 93.22 -71.25
CA ARG A 47 31.17 92.52 -69.97
C ARG A 47 30.33 93.31 -69.00
N THR A 48 29.56 92.59 -68.18
CA THR A 48 28.90 93.14 -67.00
C THR A 48 28.93 92.14 -65.86
N THR A 49 28.82 92.61 -64.62
CA THR A 49 28.86 91.75 -63.44
C THR A 49 27.61 91.93 -62.58
N THR A 50 27.17 90.85 -61.96
CA THR A 50 26.09 90.89 -60.96
C THR A 50 26.49 90.11 -59.72
N THR A 51 26.15 90.66 -58.56
CA THR A 51 26.17 89.92 -57.32
C THR A 51 24.86 89.15 -57.21
N TRP A 52 24.95 87.82 -57.11
CA TRP A 52 23.79 86.98 -56.91
C TRP A 52 23.69 86.55 -55.45
N THR A 53 22.61 86.97 -54.79
CA THR A 53 22.22 86.52 -53.45
C THR A 53 21.23 85.39 -53.57
N LEU A 54 21.58 84.21 -53.06
CA LEU A 54 20.69 83.05 -53.08
C LEU A 54 19.49 83.26 -52.13
N GLY A 55 18.35 82.71 -52.53
CA GLY A 55 17.11 82.69 -51.75
C GLY A 55 17.22 81.87 -50.45
N PRO A 56 16.18 81.92 -49.59
CA PRO A 56 16.18 81.24 -48.29
C PRO A 56 16.05 79.71 -48.38
N SER A 57 15.60 79.16 -49.52
CA SER A 57 15.41 77.71 -49.70
C SER A 57 16.71 77.01 -50.11
N ALA A 58 17.08 75.95 -49.40
CA ALA A 58 18.20 75.09 -49.80
C ALA A 58 17.87 74.29 -51.07
N GLY A 59 18.90 73.93 -51.83
CA GLY A 59 18.80 73.21 -53.10
C GLY A 59 19.27 74.00 -54.31
N LEU A 60 19.03 73.46 -55.51
CA LEU A 60 19.40 74.11 -56.76
C LEU A 60 18.54 75.36 -56.99
N GLN A 61 19.18 76.50 -57.21
CA GLN A 61 18.54 77.75 -57.61
C GLN A 61 19.09 78.20 -58.97
N ARG A 62 18.28 78.94 -59.72
CA ARG A 62 18.61 79.46 -61.05
C ARG A 62 18.57 80.99 -61.07
N LEU A 63 19.57 81.58 -61.71
CA LEU A 63 19.60 82.96 -62.16
C LEU A 63 19.40 82.97 -63.68
N GLN A 64 18.26 83.48 -64.13
CA GLN A 64 17.99 83.70 -65.55
C GLN A 64 18.60 85.03 -65.98
N VAL A 65 19.24 85.02 -67.15
CA VAL A 65 19.93 86.18 -67.72
C VAL A 65 19.35 86.50 -69.09
N ALA A 66 19.01 87.76 -69.33
CA ALA A 66 18.55 88.24 -70.63
C ALA A 66 19.19 89.59 -71.00
N ALA A 67 19.38 89.84 -72.29
CA ALA A 67 19.86 91.09 -72.85
C ALA A 67 18.91 91.57 -73.95
N GLY A 68 18.06 92.56 -73.66
CA GLY A 68 16.98 92.94 -74.57
C GLY A 68 15.98 91.79 -74.79
N THR A 69 15.77 91.38 -76.05
CA THR A 69 14.92 90.21 -76.39
C THR A 69 15.70 88.88 -76.39
N LEU A 70 17.01 88.90 -76.17
CA LEU A 70 17.85 87.71 -76.18
C LEU A 70 17.89 87.07 -74.78
N THR A 71 17.32 85.88 -74.63
CA THR A 71 17.54 85.02 -73.45
C THR A 71 18.87 84.30 -73.56
N LEU A 72 19.78 84.56 -72.61
CA LEU A 72 21.15 84.04 -72.61
C LEU A 72 21.28 82.69 -71.89
N GLY A 73 20.21 82.23 -71.21
CA GLY A 73 20.16 80.97 -70.47
C GLY A 73 20.01 81.17 -68.96
N SER A 74 20.27 80.10 -68.20
CA SER A 74 20.26 80.14 -66.72
C SER A 74 21.59 79.69 -66.15
N ILE A 75 22.07 80.44 -65.16
CA ILE A 75 23.20 80.05 -64.31
C ILE A 75 22.62 79.38 -63.08
N THR A 76 23.20 78.26 -62.65
CA THR A 76 22.70 77.53 -61.47
C THR A 76 23.69 77.61 -60.33
N ALA A 77 23.19 77.71 -59.10
CA ALA A 77 23.97 77.54 -57.89
C ALA A 77 23.15 76.74 -56.87
N THR A 78 23.82 75.91 -56.08
CA THR A 78 23.16 75.13 -55.03
C THR A 78 23.29 75.87 -53.70
N ALA A 79 22.17 76.36 -53.19
CA ALA A 79 22.08 76.87 -51.83
C ALA A 79 22.22 75.70 -50.85
N ARG A 80 23.23 75.76 -49.98
CA ARG A 80 23.37 74.79 -48.88
C ARG A 80 22.53 75.26 -47.69
N PRO A 81 21.94 74.34 -46.90
CA PRO A 81 21.31 74.69 -45.63
C PRO A 81 22.29 75.45 -44.72
N GLY A 82 21.76 76.34 -43.89
CA GLY A 82 22.51 77.04 -42.86
C GLY A 82 22.94 76.12 -41.70
N ALA A 83 23.56 76.71 -40.68
CA ALA A 83 23.86 75.99 -39.45
C ALA A 83 22.57 75.49 -38.78
N PRO A 84 22.60 74.33 -38.08
CA PRO A 84 21.47 73.86 -37.29
C PRO A 84 20.95 74.94 -36.35
N ALA A 85 19.63 75.15 -36.34
CA ALA A 85 18.98 76.14 -35.49
C ALA A 85 17.89 75.54 -34.59
N VAL A 86 17.23 74.46 -35.04
CA VAL A 86 16.18 73.79 -34.30
C VAL A 86 16.29 72.29 -34.47
N ALA A 87 16.16 71.54 -33.37
CA ALA A 87 15.99 70.10 -33.35
C ALA A 87 14.64 69.76 -32.71
N THR A 88 13.86 68.87 -33.32
CA THR A 88 12.55 68.46 -32.81
C THR A 88 12.35 66.95 -32.90
N ALA A 89 11.50 66.39 -32.03
CA ALA A 89 11.10 65.00 -32.13
C ALA A 89 10.26 64.81 -33.39
N ALA A 90 10.73 63.94 -34.28
CA ALA A 90 10.08 63.64 -35.55
C ALA A 90 9.34 62.30 -35.53
N GLY A 91 9.47 61.48 -34.47
CA GLY A 91 8.75 60.21 -34.33
C GLY A 91 9.32 59.28 -33.26
N GLY A 92 8.56 58.23 -32.94
CA GLY A 92 8.98 57.13 -32.06
C GLY A 92 8.82 57.34 -30.55
N SER A 93 8.38 58.52 -30.08
CA SER A 93 8.08 58.74 -28.66
C SER A 93 6.75 58.10 -28.23
N GLY A 94 6.61 57.79 -26.95
CA GLY A 94 5.38 57.28 -26.34
C GLY A 94 5.08 55.80 -26.61
N GLN A 95 6.08 55.02 -27.02
CA GLN A 95 5.88 53.60 -27.33
C GLN A 95 5.80 52.75 -26.06
N VAL A 96 5.11 51.61 -26.17
CA VAL A 96 5.11 50.56 -25.16
C VAL A 96 5.89 49.37 -25.70
N GLY A 97 6.82 48.82 -24.92
CA GLY A 97 7.62 47.66 -25.31
C GLY A 97 7.87 46.72 -24.15
N ALA A 98 8.27 45.49 -24.46
CA ALA A 98 8.72 44.56 -23.43
C ALA A 98 10.09 45.03 -22.89
N SER A 99 10.28 44.91 -21.59
CA SER A 99 11.54 45.21 -20.93
C SER A 99 12.71 44.43 -21.57
N GLY A 100 13.85 45.09 -21.75
CA GLY A 100 15.04 44.51 -22.40
C GLY A 100 14.93 44.34 -23.92
N THR A 101 13.82 44.76 -24.54
CA THR A 101 13.62 44.64 -25.99
C THR A 101 13.66 45.97 -26.71
N ALA A 102 13.98 45.91 -28.00
CA ALA A 102 13.97 47.07 -28.87
C ALA A 102 12.56 47.47 -29.29
N LEU A 103 12.25 48.77 -29.13
CA LEU A 103 10.99 49.36 -29.56
C LEU A 103 10.73 49.10 -31.05
N ALA A 104 9.45 48.97 -31.40
CA ALA A 104 9.04 48.62 -32.76
C ALA A 104 9.41 49.71 -33.76
N ALA A 105 9.09 50.97 -33.44
CA ALA A 105 9.47 52.12 -34.24
C ALA A 105 10.79 52.74 -33.74
N PRO A 106 11.70 53.16 -34.64
CA PRO A 106 12.87 53.93 -34.24
C PRO A 106 12.48 55.32 -33.71
N LEU A 107 13.30 55.87 -32.82
CA LEU A 107 13.23 57.28 -32.48
C LEU A 107 13.77 58.10 -33.64
N ALA A 108 13.16 59.26 -33.89
CA ALA A 108 13.59 60.16 -34.95
C ALA A 108 13.69 61.61 -34.46
N VAL A 109 14.76 62.30 -34.83
CA VAL A 109 14.94 63.75 -34.65
C VAL A 109 15.06 64.39 -36.01
N GLU A 110 14.36 65.50 -36.20
CA GLU A 110 14.50 66.37 -37.37
C GLU A 110 15.28 67.63 -37.00
N VAL A 111 16.28 67.97 -37.81
CA VAL A 111 17.14 69.14 -37.62
C VAL A 111 16.95 70.11 -38.79
N ARG A 112 16.59 71.35 -38.46
CA ARG A 112 16.37 72.43 -39.43
C ARG A 112 17.23 73.66 -39.13
N ASP A 113 17.57 74.41 -40.17
CA ASP A 113 18.24 75.70 -40.05
C ASP A 113 17.23 76.82 -39.68
N ALA A 114 17.72 78.06 -39.51
CA ALA A 114 16.89 79.20 -39.14
C ALA A 114 15.87 79.62 -40.22
N PHE A 115 16.01 79.11 -41.45
CA PHE A 115 15.09 79.34 -42.56
C PHE A 115 14.12 78.17 -42.78
N GLY A 116 14.19 77.15 -41.92
CA GLY A 116 13.34 75.95 -42.00
C GLY A 116 13.84 74.89 -42.97
N ASN A 117 15.05 75.02 -43.53
CA ASN A 117 15.61 74.00 -44.41
C ASN A 117 16.12 72.81 -43.61
N ALA A 118 15.96 71.60 -44.14
CA ALA A 118 16.56 70.38 -43.62
C ALA A 118 18.09 70.45 -43.64
N VAL A 119 18.76 70.12 -42.54
CA VAL A 119 20.23 70.12 -42.45
C VAL A 119 20.75 68.68 -42.46
N PRO A 120 21.39 68.21 -43.56
CA PRO A 120 21.97 66.88 -43.63
C PRO A 120 23.30 66.77 -42.88
N ASP A 121 23.71 65.54 -42.58
CA ASP A 121 25.01 65.18 -41.98
C ASP A 121 25.30 65.75 -40.58
N VAL A 122 24.24 66.09 -39.82
CA VAL A 122 24.32 66.53 -38.43
C VAL A 122 24.29 65.32 -37.51
N ALA A 123 25.31 65.17 -36.64
CA ALA A 123 25.33 64.12 -35.61
C ALA A 123 24.32 64.43 -34.49
N VAL A 124 23.46 63.46 -34.18
CA VAL A 124 22.45 63.54 -33.11
C VAL A 124 22.76 62.48 -32.06
N SER A 125 23.14 62.89 -30.85
CA SER A 125 23.51 61.96 -29.77
C SER A 125 22.31 61.60 -28.91
N PHE A 126 21.98 60.31 -28.84
CA PHE A 126 20.92 59.78 -27.98
C PHE A 126 21.49 59.21 -26.68
N THR A 127 20.81 59.53 -25.58
CA THR A 127 21.17 59.09 -24.24
C THR A 127 19.93 58.68 -23.47
N ALA A 128 20.01 57.59 -22.71
CA ALA A 128 18.94 57.11 -21.84
C ALA A 128 19.26 57.54 -20.41
N ALA A 129 18.24 57.76 -19.59
CA ALA A 129 18.46 57.87 -18.14
C ALA A 129 19.11 56.56 -17.61
N PRO A 130 19.84 56.62 -16.47
CA PRO A 130 20.52 55.44 -15.93
C PRO A 130 19.58 54.23 -15.81
N GLY A 131 19.98 53.10 -16.41
CA GLY A 131 19.18 51.86 -16.41
C GLY A 131 18.04 51.81 -17.43
N HIS A 132 17.80 52.87 -18.22
CA HIS A 132 16.68 52.96 -19.17
C HIS A 132 16.99 52.42 -20.58
N GLY A 133 18.11 51.69 -20.72
CA GLY A 133 18.46 50.93 -21.91
C GLY A 133 19.52 51.58 -22.79
N SER A 134 19.49 51.29 -24.09
CA SER A 134 20.55 51.62 -25.05
C SER A 134 20.04 51.95 -26.45
N PHE A 135 20.91 52.55 -27.28
CA PHE A 135 20.58 52.98 -28.63
C PHE A 135 21.52 52.36 -29.66
N ASP A 136 20.98 51.99 -30.82
CA ASP A 136 21.76 51.53 -31.96
C ASP A 136 21.26 52.17 -33.28
N PRO A 137 22.05 53.04 -33.93
CA PRO A 137 23.30 53.64 -33.43
C PRO A 137 23.01 54.69 -32.33
N ALA A 138 23.93 54.92 -31.39
CA ALA A 138 23.76 55.96 -30.36
C ALA A 138 23.94 57.40 -30.90
N THR A 139 24.63 57.55 -32.03
CA THR A 139 24.88 58.86 -32.65
C THR A 139 24.66 58.82 -34.17
N PRO A 140 23.42 58.61 -34.66
CA PRO A 140 23.11 58.70 -36.07
C PRO A 140 23.36 60.11 -36.61
N ARG A 141 23.57 60.20 -37.93
CA ARG A 141 23.65 61.49 -38.64
C ARG A 141 22.38 61.74 -39.44
N THR A 142 21.99 62.99 -39.61
CA THR A 142 20.79 63.35 -40.39
C THR A 142 20.97 63.03 -41.87
N ASP A 143 19.91 62.53 -42.51
CA ASP A 143 19.86 62.28 -43.95
C ASP A 143 19.56 63.56 -44.76
N GLY A 144 19.35 63.43 -46.07
CA GLY A 144 18.99 64.56 -46.95
C GLY A 144 17.68 65.28 -46.60
N SER A 145 16.81 64.66 -45.80
CA SER A 145 15.58 65.27 -45.26
C SER A 145 15.79 65.91 -43.89
N GLY A 146 17.02 65.89 -43.36
CA GLY A 146 17.36 66.45 -42.05
C GLY A 146 16.97 65.55 -40.90
N ARG A 147 16.71 64.25 -41.15
CA ARG A 147 16.21 63.32 -40.15
C ARG A 147 17.27 62.30 -39.75
N ALA A 148 17.47 62.12 -38.45
CA ALA A 148 18.34 61.08 -37.88
C ALA A 148 17.48 60.10 -37.09
N THR A 149 17.73 58.80 -37.27
CA THR A 149 16.95 57.73 -36.60
C THR A 149 17.81 56.77 -35.82
N THR A 150 17.33 56.29 -34.68
CA THR A 150 17.98 55.25 -33.86
C THR A 150 16.97 54.24 -33.34
N ARG A 151 17.40 53.00 -33.10
CA ARG A 151 16.59 51.98 -32.42
C ARG A 151 16.87 52.03 -30.92
N TRP A 152 15.83 52.22 -30.11
CA TRP A 152 15.93 52.22 -28.65
C TRP A 152 15.57 50.83 -28.08
N THR A 153 16.51 50.20 -27.40
CA THR A 153 16.29 49.02 -26.55
C THR A 153 16.01 49.45 -25.13
N LEU A 154 14.86 49.08 -24.58
CA LEU A 154 14.43 49.47 -23.24
C LEU A 154 15.28 48.78 -22.15
N GLY A 155 15.36 49.42 -20.98
CA GLY A 155 15.98 48.86 -19.80
C GLY A 155 15.24 47.67 -19.19
N ALA A 156 15.88 47.02 -18.21
CA ALA A 156 15.34 45.88 -17.47
C ALA A 156 14.20 46.26 -16.48
N GLY A 157 14.10 47.53 -16.08
CA GLY A 157 13.05 48.00 -15.19
C GLY A 157 11.69 48.15 -15.88
N LEU A 158 10.61 47.91 -15.13
CA LEU A 158 9.24 48.14 -15.59
C LEU A 158 8.81 49.60 -15.40
N GLY A 159 7.79 50.03 -16.15
CA GLY A 159 7.19 51.36 -16.04
C GLY A 159 7.77 52.38 -17.01
N ALA A 160 7.65 53.67 -16.68
CA ALA A 160 8.08 54.76 -17.55
C ALA A 160 9.61 54.78 -17.72
N GLN A 161 10.04 54.84 -18.96
CA GLN A 161 11.42 54.91 -19.42
C GLN A 161 11.62 56.23 -20.16
N ASN A 162 12.73 56.90 -19.89
CA ASN A 162 13.03 58.25 -20.40
C ASN A 162 14.38 58.28 -21.13
N ALA A 163 14.40 59.02 -22.24
CA ALA A 163 15.56 59.25 -23.08
C ALA A 163 15.59 60.69 -23.61
N SER A 164 16.76 61.12 -24.07
CA SER A 164 16.96 62.41 -24.70
C SER A 164 17.88 62.30 -25.91
N ALA A 165 17.73 63.25 -26.83
CA ALA A 165 18.64 63.47 -27.94
C ALA A 165 19.22 64.89 -27.85
N SER A 166 20.49 65.03 -28.22
CA SER A 166 21.22 66.30 -28.20
C SER A 166 21.90 66.57 -29.54
N VAL A 167 21.79 67.83 -29.97
CA VAL A 167 22.55 68.40 -31.08
C VAL A 167 23.35 69.58 -30.51
N PRO A 168 24.67 69.67 -30.76
CA PRO A 168 25.49 70.73 -30.17
C PRO A 168 24.91 72.13 -30.40
N GLY A 169 24.75 72.91 -29.32
CA GLY A 169 24.26 74.28 -29.37
C GLY A 169 22.73 74.43 -29.45
N LEU A 170 21.96 73.34 -29.50
CA LEU A 170 20.50 73.36 -29.55
C LEU A 170 19.86 72.84 -28.25
N ALA A 171 18.58 73.16 -28.05
CA ALA A 171 17.80 72.57 -26.96
C ALA A 171 17.66 71.06 -27.15
N GLY A 172 17.74 70.31 -26.05
CA GLY A 172 17.59 68.86 -26.07
C GLY A 172 16.16 68.42 -26.42
N VAL A 173 16.03 67.27 -27.07
CA VAL A 173 14.76 66.65 -27.43
C VAL A 173 14.51 65.48 -26.48
N SER A 174 13.32 65.39 -25.86
CA SER A 174 12.97 64.30 -24.94
C SER A 174 12.12 63.22 -25.62
N PHE A 175 12.31 61.99 -25.17
CA PHE A 175 11.53 60.82 -25.56
C PHE A 175 11.13 60.05 -24.31
N ALA A 176 9.93 59.45 -24.35
CA ALA A 176 9.44 58.57 -23.31
C ALA A 176 8.95 57.26 -23.93
N ALA A 177 9.00 56.18 -23.15
CA ALA A 177 8.40 54.90 -23.47
C ALA A 177 7.93 54.22 -22.19
N GLU A 178 7.12 53.17 -22.29
CA GLU A 178 6.71 52.35 -21.17
C GLU A 178 7.26 50.92 -21.36
N ALA A 179 8.06 50.46 -20.41
CA ALA A 179 8.52 49.07 -20.34
C ALA A 179 7.49 48.22 -19.58
N ARG A 180 6.97 47.17 -20.24
CA ARG A 180 6.11 46.16 -19.62
C ARG A 180 6.82 44.83 -19.54
N SER A 181 6.30 43.92 -18.72
CA SER A 181 6.81 42.55 -18.62
C SER A 181 6.75 41.86 -19.98
N GLY A 182 7.77 41.07 -20.29
CA GLY A 182 7.76 40.18 -21.45
C GLY A 182 6.77 39.01 -21.28
N PRO A 183 6.73 38.09 -22.26
CA PRO A 183 5.96 36.86 -22.11
C PRO A 183 6.47 36.03 -20.92
N PRO A 184 5.60 35.23 -20.26
CA PRO A 184 6.01 34.31 -19.20
C PRO A 184 7.16 33.41 -19.63
N ALA A 185 8.15 33.24 -18.76
CA ALA A 185 9.33 32.40 -19.01
C ALA A 185 9.63 31.41 -17.87
N ALA A 186 9.28 31.74 -16.62
CA ALA A 186 9.56 30.87 -15.48
C ALA A 186 8.44 30.87 -14.42
N LEU A 187 8.34 29.77 -13.69
CA LEU A 187 7.55 29.59 -12.47
C LEU A 187 8.48 29.35 -11.29
N GLN A 188 8.24 30.03 -10.18
CA GLN A 188 8.98 29.87 -8.93
C GLN A 188 8.02 29.63 -7.77
N LEU A 189 8.33 28.66 -6.89
CA LEU A 189 7.59 28.45 -5.65
C LEU A 189 7.96 29.57 -4.66
N ILE A 190 6.96 30.27 -4.13
CA ILE A 190 7.15 31.29 -3.08
C ILE A 190 6.89 30.68 -1.71
N GLN A 191 5.82 29.91 -1.56
CA GLN A 191 5.46 29.25 -0.30
C GLN A 191 4.49 28.08 -0.53
N GLY A 192 4.27 27.28 0.52
CA GLY A 192 3.29 26.22 0.53
C GLY A 192 3.78 24.85 0.07
N GLY A 193 5.11 24.65 -0.05
CA GLY A 193 5.72 23.33 -0.33
C GLY A 193 6.24 22.63 0.92
N ALA A 194 6.48 21.32 0.79
CA ALA A 194 7.05 20.43 1.79
C ALA A 194 6.35 20.48 3.16
N GLN A 195 5.04 20.69 3.17
CA GLN A 195 4.22 20.68 4.38
C GLN A 195 3.74 19.27 4.71
N SER A 196 3.48 19.01 5.99
CA SER A 196 2.73 17.84 6.45
C SER A 196 1.38 18.28 7.03
N GLY A 197 0.38 17.42 6.90
CA GLY A 197 -0.93 17.63 7.52
C GLY A 197 -1.75 16.35 7.55
N ILE A 198 -2.85 16.35 8.30
CA ILE A 198 -3.74 15.20 8.40
C ILE A 198 -4.52 15.01 7.09
N VAL A 199 -4.69 13.76 6.64
CA VAL A 199 -5.57 13.40 5.51
C VAL A 199 -6.92 14.10 5.58
N GLY A 200 -7.42 14.56 4.43
CA GLY A 200 -8.72 15.25 4.34
C GLY A 200 -8.78 16.66 4.94
N THR A 201 -7.68 17.20 5.48
CA THR A 201 -7.63 18.55 6.06
C THR A 201 -6.86 19.55 5.19
N PRO A 202 -7.18 20.86 5.25
CA PRO A 202 -6.40 21.88 4.57
C PRO A 202 -5.05 22.10 5.23
N LEU A 203 -4.01 22.22 4.40
CA LEU A 203 -2.68 22.66 4.83
C LEU A 203 -2.72 24.12 5.30
N ALA A 204 -1.85 24.46 6.25
CA ALA A 204 -1.79 25.78 6.85
C ALA A 204 -1.37 26.87 5.84
N VAL A 205 -0.47 26.55 4.91
CA VAL A 205 0.03 27.50 3.91
C VAL A 205 -0.38 27.07 2.51
N ALA A 206 -1.10 27.93 1.80
CA ALA A 206 -1.50 27.69 0.42
C ALA A 206 -0.29 27.70 -0.53
N PRO A 207 -0.20 26.75 -1.50
CA PRO A 207 0.76 26.85 -2.60
C PRO A 207 0.64 28.18 -3.31
N THR A 208 1.73 28.95 -3.33
CA THR A 208 1.81 30.25 -4.00
C THR A 208 3.04 30.25 -4.90
N VAL A 209 2.84 30.58 -6.17
CA VAL A 209 3.91 30.64 -7.17
C VAL A 209 4.03 32.05 -7.73
N ARG A 210 5.20 32.35 -8.29
CA ARG A 210 5.47 33.60 -9.02
C ARG A 210 5.81 33.29 -10.47
N VAL A 211 5.22 34.06 -11.38
CA VAL A 211 5.52 34.02 -12.82
C VAL A 211 6.42 35.19 -13.17
N THR A 212 7.55 34.91 -13.81
CA THR A 212 8.48 35.93 -14.32
C THR A 212 8.72 35.79 -15.81
N ASP A 213 9.09 36.90 -16.45
CA ASP A 213 9.60 36.91 -17.83
C ASP A 213 11.08 36.48 -17.87
N ALA A 214 11.66 36.45 -19.08
CA ALA A 214 13.05 36.04 -19.30
C ALA A 214 14.09 36.99 -18.65
N SER A 215 13.68 38.22 -18.32
CA SER A 215 14.50 39.22 -17.65
C SER A 215 14.33 39.19 -16.12
N GLY A 216 13.51 38.27 -15.59
CA GLY A 216 13.22 38.14 -14.16
C GLY A 216 12.14 39.09 -13.63
N ASN A 217 11.46 39.83 -14.50
CA ASN A 217 10.40 40.74 -14.08
C ASN A 217 9.09 39.98 -13.82
N PRO A 218 8.29 40.41 -12.83
CA PRO A 218 6.98 39.80 -12.59
C PRO A 218 6.02 40.04 -13.76
N VAL A 219 5.26 39.01 -14.14
CA VAL A 219 4.26 39.12 -15.22
C VAL A 219 2.86 39.11 -14.62
N PRO A 220 2.14 40.25 -14.57
CA PRO A 220 0.77 40.32 -14.05
C PRO A 220 -0.27 39.78 -15.03
N GLY A 221 -1.41 39.31 -14.51
CA GLY A 221 -2.57 38.87 -15.31
C GLY A 221 -2.44 37.51 -15.99
N VAL A 222 -1.40 36.74 -15.69
CA VAL A 222 -1.16 35.40 -16.23
C VAL A 222 -2.01 34.38 -15.49
N ALA A 223 -2.80 33.57 -16.20
CA ALA A 223 -3.55 32.48 -15.60
C ALA A 223 -2.62 31.31 -15.26
N VAL A 224 -2.50 31.01 -13.97
CA VAL A 224 -1.82 29.82 -13.44
C VAL A 224 -2.86 28.77 -13.10
N THR A 225 -2.72 27.58 -13.68
CA THR A 225 -3.59 26.43 -13.38
C THR A 225 -2.90 25.51 -12.37
N PHE A 226 -3.57 25.24 -11.25
CA PHE A 226 -3.17 24.34 -10.18
C PHE A 226 -3.96 23.04 -10.27
N THR A 227 -3.27 21.93 -10.48
CA THR A 227 -3.89 20.60 -10.61
C THR A 227 -3.32 19.66 -9.56
N VAL A 228 -4.17 19.03 -8.76
CA VAL A 228 -3.75 17.94 -7.87
C VAL A 228 -3.41 16.73 -8.75
N THR A 229 -2.16 16.26 -8.69
CA THR A 229 -1.66 15.16 -9.53
C THR A 229 -1.36 13.89 -8.74
N VAL A 230 -1.19 14.00 -7.42
CA VAL A 230 -0.99 12.85 -6.52
C VAL A 230 -1.83 13.05 -5.26
N GLY A 231 -2.43 11.96 -4.77
CA GLY A 231 -3.07 11.89 -3.46
C GLY A 231 -4.57 12.20 -3.43
N GLY A 232 -5.12 12.83 -4.47
CA GLY A 232 -6.58 12.95 -4.68
C GLY A 232 -7.30 14.03 -3.85
N GLY A 233 -6.56 14.97 -3.27
CA GLY A 233 -7.10 16.16 -2.59
C GLY A 233 -7.62 17.24 -3.54
N SER A 234 -7.76 18.47 -3.03
CA SER A 234 -8.28 19.61 -3.80
C SER A 234 -7.63 20.93 -3.42
N VAL A 235 -7.57 21.86 -4.37
CA VAL A 235 -7.24 23.27 -4.13
C VAL A 235 -8.50 24.11 -4.29
N SER A 236 -8.68 25.16 -3.48
CA SER A 236 -9.88 26.01 -3.59
C SER A 236 -9.90 26.88 -4.84
N THR A 237 -8.73 27.22 -5.37
CA THR A 237 -8.54 28.12 -6.51
C THR A 237 -7.73 27.41 -7.60
N PRO A 238 -8.37 26.50 -8.37
CA PRO A 238 -7.67 25.71 -9.39
C PRO A 238 -7.11 26.53 -10.55
N VAL A 239 -7.61 27.76 -10.76
CA VAL A 239 -7.05 28.73 -11.70
C VAL A 239 -6.99 30.10 -11.03
N ALA A 240 -5.82 30.72 -10.98
CA ALA A 240 -5.62 32.06 -10.44
C ALA A 240 -4.81 32.94 -11.39
N ALA A 241 -5.21 34.20 -11.58
CA ALA A 241 -4.44 35.18 -12.32
C ALA A 241 -3.33 35.78 -11.43
N THR A 242 -2.16 36.08 -11.99
CA THR A 242 -1.08 36.71 -11.25
C THR A 242 -1.36 38.17 -10.90
N GLY A 243 -0.98 38.57 -9.69
CA GLY A 243 -1.03 39.96 -9.22
C GLY A 243 0.07 40.85 -9.84
N THR A 244 0.15 42.10 -9.40
CA THR A 244 1.16 43.07 -9.87
C THR A 244 2.60 42.67 -9.54
N ASP A 245 2.80 41.85 -8.51
CA ASP A 245 4.09 41.26 -8.14
C ASP A 245 4.36 39.93 -8.84
N GLY A 246 3.47 39.50 -9.74
CA GLY A 246 3.58 38.26 -10.51
C GLY A 246 3.15 37.01 -9.74
N THR A 247 2.55 37.14 -8.54
CA THR A 247 2.19 35.99 -7.70
C THR A 247 0.77 35.50 -7.95
N ALA A 248 0.56 34.19 -7.86
CA ALA A 248 -0.74 33.52 -7.90
C ALA A 248 -0.79 32.42 -6.84
N SER A 249 -1.94 32.26 -6.17
CA SER A 249 -2.14 31.27 -5.11
C SER A 249 -3.22 30.25 -5.50
N ALA A 250 -2.99 28.99 -5.17
CA ALA A 250 -3.97 27.91 -5.30
C ALA A 250 -5.11 28.02 -4.25
N GLY A 251 -5.00 28.95 -3.30
CA GLY A 251 -5.83 28.98 -2.10
C GLY A 251 -5.59 27.75 -1.20
N PRO A 252 -6.40 27.53 -0.14
CA PRO A 252 -6.25 26.36 0.72
C PRO A 252 -6.17 25.05 -0.07
N TRP A 253 -5.12 24.28 0.21
CA TRP A 253 -4.91 22.95 -0.35
C TRP A 253 -5.33 21.90 0.67
N THR A 254 -6.47 21.25 0.43
CA THR A 254 -6.97 20.10 1.20
C THR A 254 -6.30 18.83 0.73
N LEU A 255 -5.65 18.11 1.63
CA LEU A 255 -5.02 16.82 1.35
C LEU A 255 -6.07 15.75 1.03
N GLY A 256 -5.70 14.76 0.22
CA GLY A 256 -6.59 13.65 -0.10
C GLY A 256 -6.79 12.67 1.05
N PRO A 257 -7.61 11.62 0.83
CA PRO A 257 -7.99 10.67 1.89
C PRO A 257 -6.90 9.65 2.24
N ALA A 258 -5.89 9.46 1.37
CA ALA A 258 -4.81 8.51 1.57
C ALA A 258 -3.59 9.18 2.21
N ALA A 259 -3.05 8.57 3.27
CA ALA A 259 -1.78 8.98 3.85
C ALA A 259 -0.62 8.72 2.88
N GLY A 260 0.45 9.52 2.96
CA GLY A 260 1.60 9.49 2.07
C GLY A 260 1.72 10.73 1.19
N SER A 261 2.47 10.61 0.10
CA SER A 261 2.82 11.75 -0.76
C SER A 261 1.60 12.38 -1.45
N GLN A 262 1.61 13.71 -1.51
CA GLN A 262 0.57 14.55 -2.11
C GLN A 262 1.25 15.58 -3.03
N ARG A 263 0.64 15.90 -4.17
CA ARG A 263 1.26 16.83 -5.14
C ARG A 263 0.25 17.72 -5.85
N VAL A 264 0.54 19.01 -5.89
CA VAL A 264 -0.12 19.99 -6.76
C VAL A 264 0.87 20.46 -7.82
N ARG A 265 0.46 20.45 -9.09
CA ARG A 265 1.20 20.99 -10.21
C ARG A 265 0.69 22.37 -10.57
N ALA A 266 1.56 23.37 -10.54
CA ALA A 266 1.32 24.68 -11.13
C ALA A 266 1.76 24.69 -12.60
N SER A 267 0.93 25.25 -13.47
CA SER A 267 1.17 25.30 -14.91
C SER A 267 0.73 26.62 -15.53
N VAL A 268 1.51 27.08 -16.49
CA VAL A 268 1.24 28.23 -17.36
C VAL A 268 1.57 27.81 -18.78
N THR A 269 0.72 28.17 -19.74
CA THR A 269 0.91 27.79 -21.14
C THR A 269 2.26 28.30 -21.67
N GLY A 270 3.04 27.41 -22.28
CA GLY A 270 4.29 27.77 -22.96
C GLY A 270 5.55 27.77 -22.07
N ILE A 271 5.45 27.45 -20.78
CA ILE A 271 6.61 27.31 -19.88
C ILE A 271 6.60 25.99 -19.09
N PRO A 272 7.75 25.52 -18.58
CA PRO A 272 7.81 24.31 -17.75
C PRO A 272 6.92 24.39 -16.50
N THR A 273 6.29 23.27 -16.15
CA THR A 273 5.44 23.18 -14.96
C THR A 273 6.26 23.05 -13.68
N LEU A 274 5.66 23.41 -12.54
CA LEU A 274 6.27 23.33 -11.23
C LEU A 274 5.43 22.46 -10.30
N ASP A 275 6.03 21.41 -9.74
CA ASP A 275 5.38 20.52 -8.78
C ASP A 275 5.63 21.00 -7.34
N VAL A 276 4.57 21.01 -6.54
CA VAL A 276 4.57 21.38 -5.11
C VAL A 276 4.14 20.16 -4.32
N ASP A 277 5.06 19.64 -3.52
CA ASP A 277 4.87 18.42 -2.74
C ASP A 277 4.41 18.70 -1.31
N ALA A 278 3.63 17.78 -0.75
CA ALA A 278 3.26 17.72 0.66
C ALA A 278 3.16 16.25 1.12
N LEU A 279 3.08 16.04 2.43
CA LEU A 279 2.88 14.73 3.05
C LEU A 279 1.54 14.71 3.80
N ALA A 280 0.69 13.75 3.47
CA ALA A 280 -0.49 13.43 4.27
C ALA A 280 -0.15 12.43 5.36
N GLU A 281 -0.41 12.81 6.60
CA GLU A 281 -0.33 11.96 7.78
C GLU A 281 -1.70 11.32 8.05
N PRO A 282 -1.75 10.08 8.55
CA PRO A 282 -2.99 9.44 8.98
C PRO A 282 -3.71 10.29 10.03
N GLY A 283 -5.05 10.21 10.04
CA GLY A 283 -5.85 10.80 11.10
C GLY A 283 -5.67 10.09 12.46
N PRO A 284 -6.34 10.60 13.51
CA PRO A 284 -6.41 9.90 14.79
C PRO A 284 -6.92 8.47 14.59
N ALA A 285 -6.37 7.53 15.36
CA ALA A 285 -6.83 6.15 15.36
C ALA A 285 -8.34 6.08 15.63
N ALA A 286 -9.05 5.31 14.82
CA ALA A 286 -10.50 5.15 14.90
C ALA A 286 -10.93 3.68 14.90
N GLN A 287 -10.09 2.76 14.43
CA GLN A 287 -10.42 1.34 14.33
C GLN A 287 -9.24 0.46 14.73
N LEU A 288 -9.56 -0.64 15.39
CA LEU A 288 -8.65 -1.75 15.69
C LEU A 288 -9.21 -2.98 14.99
N VAL A 289 -8.41 -3.66 14.18
CA VAL A 289 -8.84 -4.86 13.44
C VAL A 289 -7.83 -5.99 13.62
N VAL A 290 -8.32 -7.24 13.64
CA VAL A 290 -7.44 -8.41 13.62
C VAL A 290 -6.60 -8.40 12.34
N HIS A 291 -5.28 -8.56 12.50
CA HIS A 291 -4.34 -8.64 11.39
C HIS A 291 -3.84 -10.07 11.16
N ALA A 292 -3.51 -10.80 12.22
CA ALA A 292 -3.04 -12.19 12.16
C ALA A 292 -3.22 -12.93 13.50
N GLY A 293 -3.23 -14.26 13.46
CA GLY A 293 -3.13 -15.10 14.65
C GLY A 293 -4.43 -15.34 15.43
N ASP A 294 -5.58 -15.26 14.77
CA ASP A 294 -6.87 -15.63 15.36
C ASP A 294 -7.26 -17.09 15.05
N GLY A 295 -8.06 -17.72 15.93
CA GLY A 295 -8.62 -19.06 15.75
C GLY A 295 -7.60 -20.20 15.82
N GLN A 296 -6.50 -20.04 16.54
CA GLN A 296 -5.38 -20.99 16.53
C GLN A 296 -5.50 -22.09 17.58
N SER A 297 -4.85 -23.22 17.33
CA SER A 297 -4.72 -24.30 18.34
C SER A 297 -3.26 -24.59 18.64
N SER A 298 -2.97 -24.96 19.88
CA SER A 298 -1.65 -25.44 20.30
C SER A 298 -1.79 -26.34 21.53
N THR A 299 -0.77 -27.14 21.86
CA THR A 299 -0.82 -27.97 23.07
C THR A 299 -0.84 -27.10 24.32
N VAL A 300 -1.39 -27.61 25.42
CA VAL A 300 -1.41 -26.92 26.72
C VAL A 300 -0.03 -26.36 27.08
N ALA A 301 0.00 -25.16 27.66
CA ALA A 301 1.20 -24.45 28.04
C ALA A 301 2.22 -24.15 26.90
N THR A 302 1.81 -24.24 25.63
CA THR A 302 2.66 -23.88 24.48
C THR A 302 2.15 -22.66 23.74
N ALA A 303 3.06 -22.01 23.00
CA ALA A 303 2.73 -20.86 22.18
C ALA A 303 1.93 -21.26 20.94
N VAL A 304 0.99 -20.40 20.53
CA VAL A 304 0.35 -20.52 19.22
C VAL A 304 1.36 -20.27 18.10
N PRO A 305 1.23 -20.93 16.93
CA PRO A 305 2.25 -20.88 15.87
C PRO A 305 2.35 -19.52 15.17
N VAL A 306 1.24 -18.79 15.03
CA VAL A 306 1.20 -17.43 14.46
C VAL A 306 1.00 -16.43 15.59
N ARG A 307 1.86 -15.42 15.69
CA ARG A 307 1.73 -14.41 16.75
C ARG A 307 0.47 -13.57 16.52
N PRO A 308 -0.41 -13.40 17.53
CA PRO A 308 -1.53 -12.47 17.44
C PRO A 308 -1.05 -11.06 17.11
N ALA A 309 -1.70 -10.45 16.13
CA ALA A 309 -1.42 -9.09 15.69
C ALA A 309 -2.71 -8.38 15.32
N VAL A 310 -2.75 -7.09 15.60
CA VAL A 310 -3.82 -6.18 15.16
C VAL A 310 -3.25 -5.11 14.24
N ARG A 311 -4.13 -4.49 13.44
CA ARG A 311 -3.82 -3.28 12.69
C ARG A 311 -4.66 -2.12 13.20
N VAL A 312 -4.01 -0.98 13.43
CA VAL A 312 -4.62 0.26 13.87
C VAL A 312 -4.85 1.15 12.66
N LEU A 313 -6.09 1.59 12.47
CA LEU A 313 -6.51 2.38 11.32
C LEU A 313 -7.19 3.68 11.78
N ASP A 314 -7.04 4.75 10.98
CA ASP A 314 -7.83 5.96 11.12
C ASP A 314 -9.25 5.80 10.54
N ALA A 315 -10.08 6.84 10.62
CA ALA A 315 -11.46 6.80 10.12
C ALA A 315 -11.58 6.63 8.60
N LEU A 316 -10.51 6.87 7.85
CA LEU A 316 -10.43 6.74 6.40
C LEU A 316 -9.72 5.45 5.96
N GLY A 317 -9.32 4.60 6.91
CA GLY A 317 -8.67 3.32 6.65
C GLY A 317 -7.15 3.40 6.46
N ASN A 318 -6.50 4.53 6.77
CA ASN A 318 -5.05 4.64 6.74
C ASN A 318 -4.43 4.01 7.99
N ALA A 319 -3.27 3.38 7.82
CA ALA A 319 -2.49 2.83 8.93
C ALA A 319 -1.98 3.91 9.89
N VAL A 320 -2.18 3.72 11.19
CA VAL A 320 -1.74 4.66 12.23
C VAL A 320 -0.59 4.05 13.04
N ALA A 321 0.60 4.63 12.91
CA ALA A 321 1.78 4.25 13.66
C ALA A 321 1.81 4.87 15.06
N GLY A 322 2.58 4.27 15.99
CA GLY A 322 2.84 4.86 17.30
C GLY A 322 1.74 4.63 18.34
N VAL A 323 0.73 3.81 18.05
CA VAL A 323 -0.36 3.51 18.98
C VAL A 323 0.00 2.30 19.81
N THR A 324 0.08 2.47 21.14
CA THR A 324 0.25 1.36 22.08
C THR A 324 -1.03 0.53 22.15
N VAL A 325 -0.93 -0.75 21.85
CA VAL A 325 -2.02 -1.72 21.96
C VAL A 325 -1.70 -2.68 23.09
N THR A 326 -2.62 -2.87 24.03
CA THR A 326 -2.48 -3.82 25.13
C THR A 326 -3.24 -5.10 24.84
N PHE A 327 -2.55 -6.23 24.91
CA PHE A 327 -3.05 -7.58 24.79
C PHE A 327 -3.21 -8.19 26.18
N THR A 328 -4.40 -8.70 26.50
CA THR A 328 -4.73 -9.27 27.81
C THR A 328 -5.41 -10.62 27.63
N VAL A 329 -4.88 -11.66 28.29
CA VAL A 329 -5.54 -12.97 28.34
C VAL A 329 -6.83 -12.81 29.14
N THR A 330 -7.96 -13.12 28.52
CA THR A 330 -9.29 -12.97 29.12
C THR A 330 -9.92 -14.31 29.51
N GLY A 331 -9.34 -15.43 29.07
CA GLY A 331 -9.84 -16.78 29.36
C GLY A 331 -8.77 -17.85 29.14
N GLY A 332 -8.84 -18.93 29.93
CA GLY A 332 -8.01 -20.13 29.81
C GLY A 332 -6.66 -20.11 30.54
N GLY A 333 -6.20 -18.97 31.05
CA GLY A 333 -5.06 -18.88 32.00
C GLY A 333 -3.66 -18.88 31.38
N GLY A 334 -3.55 -18.62 30.07
CA GLY A 334 -2.27 -18.48 29.36
C GLY A 334 -1.50 -17.19 29.68
N SER A 335 -0.44 -16.91 28.90
CA SER A 335 0.41 -15.71 29.04
C SER A 335 0.80 -15.09 27.71
N VAL A 336 1.18 -13.82 27.72
CA VAL A 336 1.57 -13.06 26.52
C VAL A 336 2.93 -12.42 26.74
N ALA A 337 3.89 -12.70 25.86
CA ALA A 337 5.17 -12.02 25.86
C ALA A 337 5.05 -10.71 25.05
N GLY A 338 5.52 -9.60 25.60
CA GLY A 338 5.39 -8.29 24.97
C GLY A 338 3.93 -7.87 24.82
N ALA A 339 3.18 -7.86 25.93
CA ALA A 339 1.74 -7.60 25.95
C ALA A 339 1.32 -6.18 25.55
N SER A 340 2.25 -5.24 25.33
CA SER A 340 1.95 -3.85 24.96
C SER A 340 2.77 -3.36 23.76
N PRO A 341 2.67 -4.00 22.57
CA PRO A 341 3.35 -3.52 21.38
C PRO A 341 2.84 -2.14 20.93
N VAL A 342 3.70 -1.41 20.22
CA VAL A 342 3.36 -0.15 19.55
C VAL A 342 3.21 -0.41 18.06
N SER A 343 2.18 0.15 17.43
CA SER A 343 1.93 -0.04 16.00
C SER A 343 3.07 0.54 15.15
N ASP A 344 3.51 -0.22 14.15
CA ASP A 344 4.55 0.21 13.20
C ASP A 344 4.03 1.15 12.10
N ALA A 345 4.87 1.46 11.10
CA ALA A 345 4.48 2.31 9.96
C ALA A 345 3.33 1.73 9.10
N ALA A 346 3.10 0.41 9.14
CA ALA A 346 1.97 -0.25 8.51
C ALA A 346 0.76 -0.36 9.46
N GLY A 347 0.84 0.27 10.64
CA GLY A 347 -0.19 0.26 11.67
C GLY A 347 -0.28 -1.06 12.42
N VAL A 348 0.68 -1.97 12.27
CA VAL A 348 0.62 -3.32 12.85
C VAL A 348 1.25 -3.33 14.23
N ALA A 349 0.51 -3.84 15.22
CA ALA A 349 1.00 -4.11 16.57
C ALA A 349 0.87 -5.61 16.84
N ALA A 350 2.00 -6.29 17.04
CA ALA A 350 2.07 -7.74 17.23
C ALA A 350 2.74 -8.08 18.56
N VAL A 351 2.18 -9.05 19.28
CA VAL A 351 2.81 -9.57 20.50
C VAL A 351 4.04 -10.41 20.15
N GLY A 352 4.94 -10.61 21.12
CA GLY A 352 6.09 -11.50 20.97
C GLY A 352 5.70 -12.98 20.90
N SER A 353 4.74 -13.38 21.74
CA SER A 353 4.10 -14.70 21.69
C SER A 353 2.80 -14.68 22.50
N TRP A 354 1.90 -15.61 22.20
CA TRP A 354 0.77 -15.95 23.06
C TRP A 354 0.84 -17.44 23.41
N THR A 355 1.11 -17.73 24.69
CA THR A 355 1.17 -19.08 25.24
C THR A 355 -0.18 -19.43 25.83
N LEU A 356 -0.77 -20.54 25.39
CA LEU A 356 -2.06 -21.02 25.87
C LEU A 356 -1.95 -21.54 27.32
N GLY A 357 -3.07 -21.62 28.03
CA GLY A 357 -3.10 -22.11 29.41
C GLY A 357 -2.76 -23.59 29.57
N GLY A 358 -2.62 -24.03 30.82
CA GLY A 358 -2.28 -25.42 31.18
C GLY A 358 -3.43 -26.42 31.08
N SER A 359 -4.66 -25.95 30.81
CA SER A 359 -5.85 -26.79 30.66
C SER A 359 -6.32 -26.78 29.22
N ALA A 360 -6.68 -27.94 28.69
CA ALA A 360 -7.25 -28.06 27.36
C ALA A 360 -8.62 -27.35 27.28
N GLY A 361 -8.98 -26.87 26.09
CA GLY A 361 -10.22 -26.13 25.83
C GLY A 361 -10.00 -24.70 25.32
N ALA A 362 -11.09 -23.94 25.26
CA ALA A 362 -11.10 -22.59 24.68
C ALA A 362 -10.26 -21.59 25.49
N GLN A 363 -9.55 -20.74 24.77
CA GLN A 363 -8.64 -19.70 25.27
C GLN A 363 -9.00 -18.39 24.59
N THR A 364 -8.96 -17.27 25.32
CA THR A 364 -9.30 -15.97 24.75
C THR A 364 -8.25 -14.92 25.10
N LEU A 365 -7.89 -14.12 24.09
CA LEU A 365 -6.97 -13.00 24.20
C LEU A 365 -7.68 -11.75 23.65
N GLN A 366 -7.56 -10.62 24.32
CA GLN A 366 -8.17 -9.36 23.88
C GLN A 366 -7.08 -8.32 23.61
N ALA A 367 -7.14 -7.63 22.48
CA ALA A 367 -6.33 -6.46 22.17
C ALA A 367 -7.17 -5.18 22.31
N ALA A 368 -6.64 -4.19 23.02
CA ALA A 368 -7.32 -2.93 23.28
C ALA A 368 -6.33 -1.75 23.12
N ALA A 369 -6.85 -0.62 22.66
CA ALA A 369 -6.12 0.66 22.63
C ALA A 369 -7.05 1.79 23.12
N PRO A 370 -6.52 2.87 23.71
CA PRO A 370 -7.34 3.95 24.25
C PRO A 370 -8.31 4.53 23.22
N GLY A 371 -9.60 4.59 23.58
CA GLY A 371 -10.65 5.16 22.72
C GLY A 371 -11.11 4.29 21.56
N LEU A 372 -10.57 3.07 21.39
CA LEU A 372 -10.96 2.13 20.35
C LEU A 372 -11.76 0.96 20.92
N ALA A 373 -12.68 0.40 20.12
CA ALA A 373 -13.33 -0.86 20.46
C ALA A 373 -12.28 -2.00 20.49
N PRO A 374 -12.24 -2.83 21.54
CA PRO A 374 -11.30 -3.93 21.61
C PRO A 374 -11.66 -5.04 20.62
N VAL A 375 -10.65 -5.81 20.21
CA VAL A 375 -10.82 -7.00 19.37
C VAL A 375 -10.34 -8.25 20.12
N SER A 376 -11.02 -9.37 19.89
CA SER A 376 -10.71 -10.64 20.54
C SER A 376 -10.08 -11.62 19.56
N PHE A 377 -9.19 -12.44 20.10
CA PHE A 377 -8.61 -13.61 19.46
C PHE A 377 -9.11 -14.84 20.20
N ALA A 378 -9.54 -15.84 19.45
CA ALA A 378 -9.85 -17.17 19.93
C ALA A 378 -8.64 -18.10 19.78
N GLY A 379 -8.46 -18.98 20.75
CA GLY A 379 -7.48 -20.06 20.68
C GLY A 379 -8.04 -21.33 21.33
N THR A 380 -7.45 -22.48 21.02
CA THR A 380 -7.80 -23.77 21.64
C THR A 380 -6.54 -24.46 22.15
N ALA A 381 -6.47 -24.69 23.46
CA ALA A 381 -5.44 -25.54 24.04
C ALA A 381 -5.84 -27.00 23.83
N VAL A 382 -4.97 -27.80 23.24
CA VAL A 382 -5.16 -29.25 23.08
C VAL A 382 -4.35 -30.00 24.14
N ALA A 383 -4.85 -31.15 24.60
CA ALA A 383 -4.11 -31.95 25.57
C ALA A 383 -2.77 -32.40 24.97
N ALA A 384 -1.72 -32.43 25.79
CA ALA A 384 -0.44 -32.99 25.37
C ALA A 384 -0.51 -34.52 25.47
N LEU A 385 -0.07 -35.20 24.41
CA LEU A 385 0.17 -36.64 24.44
C LEU A 385 1.51 -36.92 25.15
N PRO A 386 1.59 -38.01 25.92
CA PRO A 386 2.85 -38.54 26.42
C PRO A 386 3.87 -38.78 25.30
N PRO A 387 5.18 -38.73 25.61
CA PRO A 387 6.22 -39.06 24.64
C PRO A 387 6.23 -40.57 24.36
N ALA A 388 6.44 -40.92 23.10
CA ALA A 388 6.50 -42.32 22.66
C ALA A 388 7.54 -43.13 23.45
N SER A 389 7.15 -44.35 23.81
CA SER A 389 7.90 -45.36 24.52
C SER A 389 8.19 -46.52 23.55
N GLY A 390 9.33 -47.21 23.70
CA GLY A 390 9.69 -48.30 22.77
C GLY A 390 8.92 -49.61 22.95
N GLY A 391 7.73 -49.57 23.55
CA GLY A 391 6.92 -50.73 23.91
C GLY A 391 5.46 -50.33 24.14
N PHE A 392 4.57 -51.33 24.17
CA PHE A 392 3.13 -51.10 24.18
C PHE A 392 2.65 -50.24 25.36
N ASP A 393 2.00 -49.10 25.09
CA ASP A 393 1.40 -48.24 26.11
C ASP A 393 -0.10 -47.91 25.89
N LEU A 394 -0.80 -47.63 26.99
CA LEU A 394 -2.20 -47.19 26.96
C LEU A 394 -2.35 -45.85 27.69
N ASP A 395 -2.60 -44.81 26.91
CA ASP A 395 -2.71 -43.44 27.41
C ASP A 395 -4.12 -43.09 27.88
N LEU A 396 -4.30 -42.94 29.19
CA LEU A 396 -5.58 -42.58 29.78
C LEU A 396 -5.88 -41.07 29.67
N GLN A 397 -7.00 -40.74 29.02
CA GLN A 397 -7.59 -39.40 28.97
C GLN A 397 -8.97 -39.43 29.61
N VAL A 398 -9.03 -39.22 30.94
CA VAL A 398 -10.29 -39.26 31.69
C VAL A 398 -11.02 -37.92 31.59
N VAL A 399 -12.29 -37.96 31.19
CA VAL A 399 -13.19 -36.81 31.17
C VAL A 399 -13.63 -36.51 32.60
N GLY A 400 -13.26 -35.34 33.12
CA GLY A 400 -13.58 -34.93 34.49
C GLY A 400 -12.59 -35.44 35.54
N SER A 401 -13.04 -35.69 36.76
CA SER A 401 -12.22 -36.18 37.87
C SER A 401 -12.82 -37.47 38.46
N PRO A 402 -12.25 -38.65 38.15
CA PRO A 402 -12.88 -39.94 38.47
C PRO A 402 -12.80 -40.34 39.95
N GLY A 403 -12.10 -39.58 40.79
CA GLY A 403 -11.80 -39.96 42.17
C GLY A 403 -10.69 -41.01 42.28
N ALA A 404 -10.08 -41.11 43.47
CA ALA A 404 -8.84 -41.88 43.65
C ALA A 404 -8.98 -43.39 43.39
N SER A 405 -10.09 -44.00 43.83
CA SER A 405 -10.29 -45.46 43.68
C SER A 405 -10.54 -45.88 42.24
N VAL A 406 -11.29 -45.06 41.48
CA VAL A 406 -11.54 -45.33 40.04
C VAL A 406 -10.25 -45.11 39.25
N GLN A 407 -9.49 -44.05 39.55
CA GLN A 407 -8.19 -43.83 38.93
C GLN A 407 -7.22 -45.00 39.18
N ALA A 408 -7.21 -45.54 40.41
CA ALA A 408 -6.39 -46.70 40.74
C ALA A 408 -6.79 -47.96 39.96
N ALA A 409 -8.09 -48.19 39.78
CA ALA A 409 -8.61 -49.32 38.99
C ALA A 409 -8.27 -49.18 37.49
N LEU A 410 -8.39 -47.97 36.92
CA LEU A 410 -7.98 -47.67 35.55
C LEU A 410 -6.49 -47.96 35.32
N ASN A 411 -5.63 -47.46 36.22
CA ASN A 411 -4.20 -47.69 36.12
C ASN A 411 -3.85 -49.19 36.23
N ALA A 412 -4.56 -49.93 37.08
CA ALA A 412 -4.35 -51.37 37.23
C ALA A 412 -4.79 -52.15 35.97
N ALA A 413 -5.90 -51.75 35.34
CA ALA A 413 -6.38 -52.35 34.10
C ALA A 413 -5.45 -52.06 32.92
N VAL A 414 -4.94 -50.84 32.80
CA VAL A 414 -3.90 -50.47 31.82
C VAL A 414 -2.65 -51.32 32.01
N ALA A 415 -2.09 -51.35 33.22
CA ALA A 415 -0.89 -52.15 33.51
C ALA A 415 -1.08 -53.64 33.22
N ARG A 416 -2.31 -54.16 33.37
CA ARG A 416 -2.63 -55.55 33.03
C ARG A 416 -2.46 -55.80 31.53
N TRP A 417 -2.99 -54.92 30.67
CA TRP A 417 -2.87 -55.05 29.22
C TRP A 417 -1.46 -54.78 28.70
N GLU A 418 -0.76 -53.79 29.25
CA GLU A 418 0.67 -53.52 28.96
C GLU A 418 1.57 -54.71 29.36
N SER A 419 1.16 -55.55 30.32
CA SER A 419 1.88 -56.80 30.62
C SER A 419 1.63 -57.91 29.60
N ALA A 420 0.48 -57.88 28.93
CA ALA A 420 0.00 -58.91 28.01
C ALA A 420 0.34 -58.61 26.55
N ILE A 421 0.55 -57.34 26.19
CA ILE A 421 0.98 -56.87 24.88
C ILE A 421 2.36 -56.26 25.03
N THR A 422 3.34 -56.76 24.29
CA THR A 422 4.75 -56.38 24.48
C THR A 422 5.39 -55.75 23.26
N GLY A 423 4.72 -55.78 22.10
CA GLY A 423 5.22 -55.10 20.91
C GLY A 423 4.57 -53.75 20.74
N ASP A 424 5.44 -52.77 20.54
CA ASP A 424 5.18 -51.42 20.07
C ASP A 424 4.36 -51.42 18.75
N LEU A 425 3.33 -50.58 18.68
CA LEU A 425 2.56 -50.33 17.47
C LEU A 425 3.07 -49.09 16.75
N PRO A 426 2.89 -49.00 15.42
CA PRO A 426 3.32 -47.82 14.70
C PRO A 426 2.65 -46.54 15.22
N ASP A 427 3.45 -45.54 15.57
CA ASP A 427 3.04 -44.16 15.82
C ASP A 427 2.07 -43.64 14.75
N VAL A 428 1.01 -42.95 15.17
CA VAL A 428 0.06 -42.31 14.25
C VAL A 428 -0.12 -40.83 14.58
N SER A 429 0.01 -39.98 13.57
CA SER A 429 -0.28 -38.56 13.72
C SER A 429 -1.79 -38.33 13.76
N VAL A 430 -2.26 -37.67 14.82
CA VAL A 430 -3.67 -37.36 15.03
C VAL A 430 -3.91 -35.85 15.09
N ASN A 431 -5.04 -35.43 14.55
CA ASN A 431 -5.61 -34.10 14.75
C ASN A 431 -7.14 -34.26 14.84
N VAL A 432 -7.63 -34.44 16.06
CA VAL A 432 -8.98 -34.88 16.36
C VAL A 432 -9.68 -33.79 17.15
N ALA A 433 -10.85 -33.36 16.67
CA ALA A 433 -11.65 -32.34 17.34
C ALA A 433 -12.17 -32.83 18.70
N ALA A 434 -12.50 -31.90 19.58
CA ALA A 434 -13.16 -32.23 20.84
C ALA A 434 -14.47 -32.99 20.56
N GLY A 435 -14.74 -34.05 21.32
CA GLY A 435 -15.95 -34.83 21.15
C GLY A 435 -16.03 -35.75 19.93
N ALA A 436 -14.97 -35.85 19.12
CA ALA A 436 -14.99 -36.68 17.90
C ALA A 436 -15.25 -38.17 18.18
N CYS A 437 -14.84 -38.65 19.36
CA CYS A 437 -15.11 -40.01 19.81
C CYS A 437 -16.48 -40.18 20.51
N GLY A 438 -17.36 -39.18 20.43
CA GLY A 438 -18.68 -39.22 21.06
C GLY A 438 -18.66 -39.12 22.58
N VAL A 439 -17.53 -38.76 23.19
CA VAL A 439 -17.36 -38.50 24.63
C VAL A 439 -16.77 -37.12 24.85
N GLY A 440 -16.93 -36.52 26.03
CA GLY A 440 -16.52 -35.14 26.36
C GLY A 440 -15.00 -34.85 26.37
N HIS A 441 -14.19 -35.61 25.63
CA HIS A 441 -12.75 -35.40 25.54
C HIS A 441 -12.41 -34.08 24.84
N SER A 442 -11.30 -33.46 25.27
CA SER A 442 -10.76 -32.27 24.60
C SER A 442 -10.19 -32.62 23.23
N ALA A 443 -10.05 -31.61 22.37
CA ALA A 443 -9.35 -31.79 21.10
C ALA A 443 -7.93 -32.33 21.36
N LEU A 444 -7.50 -33.24 20.50
CA LEU A 444 -6.24 -33.97 20.61
C LEU A 444 -5.44 -33.77 19.33
N SER A 445 -4.20 -33.31 19.45
CA SER A 445 -3.30 -33.21 18.30
C SER A 445 -1.90 -33.61 18.72
N GLY A 446 -1.24 -34.41 17.89
CA GLY A 446 0.11 -34.90 18.17
C GLY A 446 0.35 -36.26 17.54
N VAL A 447 1.32 -36.98 18.08
CA VAL A 447 1.59 -38.37 17.73
C VAL A 447 1.04 -39.23 18.85
N VAL A 448 0.13 -40.14 18.50
CA VAL A 448 -0.31 -41.21 19.39
C VAL A 448 0.67 -42.35 19.25
N ASP A 449 1.36 -42.63 20.34
CA ASP A 449 1.99 -43.93 20.56
C ASP A 449 0.90 -44.93 21.01
N ASP A 450 0.94 -46.13 20.46
CA ASP A 450 -0.02 -47.21 20.70
C ASP A 450 -1.52 -46.84 20.77
N VAL A 451 -2.11 -46.60 21.95
CA VAL A 451 -3.56 -46.34 22.09
C VAL A 451 -3.89 -45.29 23.16
N VAL A 452 -4.65 -44.26 22.77
CA VAL A 452 -5.28 -43.34 23.73
C VAL A 452 -6.68 -43.83 24.10
N LEU A 453 -6.95 -43.94 25.39
CA LEU A 453 -8.23 -44.33 25.97
C LEU A 453 -8.97 -43.11 26.53
N PHE A 454 -10.06 -42.72 25.88
CA PHE A 454 -10.97 -41.72 26.44
C PHE A 454 -11.96 -42.39 27.40
N VAL A 455 -11.92 -42.00 28.67
CA VAL A 455 -12.78 -42.57 29.71
C VAL A 455 -13.80 -41.54 30.16
N GLU A 456 -15.09 -41.86 30.07
CA GLU A 456 -16.18 -41.01 30.52
C GLU A 456 -17.05 -41.75 31.54
N ILE A 457 -17.36 -41.10 32.66
CA ILE A 457 -18.27 -41.61 33.69
C ILE A 457 -19.55 -40.80 33.57
N LEU A 458 -20.66 -41.45 33.25
CA LEU A 458 -21.96 -40.81 33.02
C LEU A 458 -23.10 -41.69 33.54
N ALA A 459 -24.28 -41.10 33.75
CA ALA A 459 -25.48 -41.89 34.01
C ALA A 459 -25.90 -42.61 32.72
N ILE A 460 -25.95 -43.95 32.74
CA ILE A 460 -26.34 -44.77 31.58
C ILE A 460 -27.78 -45.26 31.76
N ASP A 461 -28.02 -46.16 32.71
CA ASP A 461 -29.37 -46.72 32.97
C ASP A 461 -29.70 -46.93 34.45
N GLY A 462 -28.78 -46.60 35.36
CA GLY A 462 -28.98 -46.68 36.80
C GLY A 462 -28.43 -47.98 37.38
N VAL A 463 -28.73 -48.28 38.65
CA VAL A 463 -28.08 -49.39 39.36
C VAL A 463 -28.46 -50.75 38.78
N GLY A 464 -27.47 -51.54 38.38
CA GLY A 464 -27.62 -52.96 38.02
C GLY A 464 -28.03 -53.23 36.56
N GLY A 465 -27.90 -52.23 35.69
CA GLY A 465 -28.07 -52.35 34.23
C GLY A 465 -26.73 -52.51 33.50
N THR A 466 -26.45 -51.67 32.51
CA THR A 466 -25.16 -51.64 31.80
C THR A 466 -24.04 -51.16 32.73
N LEU A 467 -23.10 -52.05 33.05
CA LEU A 467 -21.93 -51.70 33.89
C LEU A 467 -20.91 -50.80 33.17
N GLY A 468 -20.76 -51.00 31.87
CA GLY A 468 -19.81 -50.31 31.02
C GLY A 468 -20.07 -50.58 29.55
N SER A 469 -19.46 -49.77 28.69
CA SER A 469 -19.36 -50.08 27.26
C SER A 469 -18.08 -49.49 26.69
N ALA A 470 -17.45 -50.22 25.78
CA ALA A 470 -16.18 -49.80 25.23
C ALA A 470 -15.90 -50.30 23.83
N GLY A 471 -14.99 -49.62 23.16
CA GLY A 471 -14.61 -49.99 21.81
C GLY A 471 -13.72 -48.97 21.11
N PRO A 472 -13.28 -49.33 19.88
CA PRO A 472 -12.46 -48.46 19.07
C PRO A 472 -13.25 -47.25 18.58
N CYS A 473 -12.66 -46.06 18.72
CA CYS A 473 -13.13 -44.82 18.12
C CYS A 473 -12.35 -44.46 16.85
N GLY A 474 -11.04 -44.70 16.85
CA GLY A 474 -10.14 -44.39 15.75
C GLY A 474 -9.16 -45.52 15.52
N VAL A 475 -9.04 -45.97 14.26
CA VAL A 475 -8.13 -47.06 13.87
C VAL A 475 -7.03 -46.54 12.95
N ARG A 476 -5.86 -47.18 13.01
CA ARG A 476 -4.74 -46.92 12.08
C ARG A 476 -5.18 -47.19 10.63
N GLY A 477 -4.58 -46.46 9.69
CA GLY A 477 -4.89 -46.57 8.26
C GLY A 477 -4.84 -48.03 7.73
N GLY A 478 -5.65 -48.32 6.71
CA GLY A 478 -5.76 -49.67 6.14
C GLY A 478 -6.57 -50.68 6.96
N GLY A 479 -7.37 -50.21 7.93
CA GLY A 479 -8.15 -51.08 8.84
C GLY A 479 -7.31 -51.70 9.95
N GLY A 480 -6.21 -51.03 10.33
CA GLY A 480 -5.24 -51.48 11.32
C GLY A 480 -5.76 -51.49 12.77
N LEU A 481 -4.86 -51.67 13.72
CA LEU A 481 -5.19 -51.72 15.14
C LEU A 481 -5.71 -50.38 15.67
N THR A 482 -6.45 -50.42 16.78
CA THR A 482 -7.01 -49.23 17.44
C THR A 482 -5.90 -48.27 17.85
N ALA A 483 -6.10 -46.97 17.61
CA ALA A 483 -5.24 -45.90 18.14
C ALA A 483 -6.00 -44.99 19.10
N LEU A 484 -7.31 -44.86 18.95
CA LEU A 484 -8.17 -44.10 19.85
C LEU A 484 -9.32 -44.99 20.29
N GLY A 485 -9.52 -45.13 21.59
CA GLY A 485 -10.55 -45.95 22.21
C GLY A 485 -11.45 -45.15 23.12
N VAL A 486 -12.65 -45.67 23.37
CA VAL A 486 -13.60 -45.10 24.31
C VAL A 486 -14.01 -46.14 25.33
N ILE A 487 -14.10 -45.72 26.58
CA ILE A 487 -14.69 -46.46 27.70
C ILE A 487 -15.73 -45.56 28.36
N ARG A 488 -16.95 -46.07 28.50
CA ARG A 488 -18.03 -45.41 29.24
C ARG A 488 -18.42 -46.28 30.42
N LEU A 489 -18.45 -45.71 31.62
CA LEU A 489 -18.88 -46.39 32.84
C LEU A 489 -20.17 -45.78 33.36
N ASP A 490 -21.09 -46.61 33.87
CA ASP A 490 -22.29 -46.09 34.55
C ASP A 490 -21.92 -45.56 35.94
N GLU A 491 -22.09 -44.26 36.13
CA GLU A 491 -21.92 -43.56 37.41
C GLU A 491 -22.67 -44.24 38.56
N ALA A 492 -23.84 -44.83 38.30
CA ALA A 492 -24.66 -45.48 39.31
C ALA A 492 -24.03 -46.76 39.89
N ASP A 493 -23.22 -47.46 39.10
CA ASP A 493 -22.65 -48.77 39.45
C ASP A 493 -21.16 -48.70 39.85
N VAL A 494 -20.44 -47.65 39.42
CA VAL A 494 -19.01 -47.48 39.70
C VAL A 494 -18.67 -47.61 41.19
N ASN A 495 -19.43 -46.98 42.09
CA ASN A 495 -19.16 -47.06 43.53
C ASN A 495 -19.38 -48.48 44.10
N THR A 496 -20.37 -49.20 43.59
CA THR A 496 -20.67 -50.58 43.99
C THR A 496 -19.60 -51.54 43.47
N LEU A 497 -19.12 -51.32 42.25
CA LEU A 497 -18.03 -52.09 41.64
C LEU A 497 -16.70 -51.89 42.38
N VAL A 498 -16.39 -50.65 42.79
CA VAL A 498 -15.23 -50.35 43.65
C VAL A 498 -15.37 -51.08 44.99
N GLY A 499 -16.52 -50.97 45.65
CA GLY A 499 -16.76 -51.56 46.97
C GLY A 499 -16.65 -53.09 46.98
N ASN A 500 -17.00 -53.74 45.87
CA ASN A 500 -16.94 -55.20 45.71
C ASN A 500 -15.64 -55.70 45.06
N GLY A 501 -14.71 -54.81 44.70
CA GLY A 501 -13.41 -55.16 44.12
C GLY A 501 -13.45 -55.61 42.65
N HIS A 502 -14.57 -55.39 41.94
CA HIS A 502 -14.77 -55.86 40.57
C HIS A 502 -14.62 -54.77 39.49
N LEU A 503 -14.45 -53.50 39.87
CA LEU A 503 -14.26 -52.42 38.89
C LEU A 503 -13.04 -52.68 37.98
N THR A 504 -11.96 -53.22 38.52
CA THR A 504 -10.76 -53.54 37.74
C THR A 504 -11.05 -54.64 36.71
N ASP A 505 -11.83 -55.67 37.07
CA ASP A 505 -12.22 -56.74 36.14
C ASP A 505 -13.01 -56.16 34.96
N VAL A 506 -14.02 -55.31 35.25
CA VAL A 506 -14.81 -54.60 34.23
C VAL A 506 -13.88 -53.77 33.34
N LEU A 507 -12.99 -52.96 33.92
CA LEU A 507 -12.08 -52.12 33.12
C LEU A 507 -11.11 -52.92 32.24
N ILE A 508 -10.60 -54.06 32.71
CA ILE A 508 -9.77 -54.94 31.88
C ILE A 508 -10.62 -55.48 30.72
N HIS A 509 -11.86 -55.88 30.98
CA HIS A 509 -12.80 -56.33 29.96
C HIS A 509 -13.07 -55.24 28.91
N GLU A 510 -13.44 -54.04 29.34
CA GLU A 510 -13.72 -52.89 28.48
C GLU A 510 -12.51 -52.52 27.59
N ILE A 511 -11.30 -52.49 28.16
CA ILE A 511 -10.09 -52.24 27.36
C ILE A 511 -9.87 -53.36 26.34
N GLY A 512 -10.23 -54.62 26.65
CA GLY A 512 -10.22 -55.72 25.69
C GLY A 512 -11.07 -55.44 24.45
N HIS A 513 -12.26 -54.87 24.64
CA HIS A 513 -13.12 -54.43 23.54
C HIS A 513 -12.55 -53.25 22.74
N VAL A 514 -11.89 -52.29 23.40
CA VAL A 514 -11.15 -51.23 22.72
C VAL A 514 -10.06 -51.80 21.81
N LEU A 515 -9.32 -52.80 22.30
CA LEU A 515 -8.20 -53.42 21.58
C LEU A 515 -8.65 -54.34 20.44
N GLY A 516 -9.95 -54.66 20.35
CA GLY A 516 -10.49 -55.42 19.23
C GLY A 516 -11.08 -56.78 19.58
N LEU A 517 -10.97 -57.24 20.83
CA LEU A 517 -11.64 -58.46 21.25
C LEU A 517 -13.15 -58.27 21.14
N GLY A 518 -13.82 -59.17 20.43
CA GLY A 518 -15.24 -59.04 20.10
C GLY A 518 -15.53 -58.02 18.99
N THR A 519 -15.03 -56.80 19.13
CA THR A 519 -15.36 -55.66 18.27
C THR A 519 -14.80 -55.80 16.84
N PHE A 520 -13.64 -56.45 16.67
CA PHE A 520 -13.04 -56.72 15.36
C PHE A 520 -13.21 -58.16 14.86
N TRP A 521 -13.75 -59.06 15.67
CA TRP A 521 -13.80 -60.49 15.37
C TRP A 521 -14.60 -60.81 14.10
N VAL A 522 -15.85 -60.32 14.01
CA VAL A 522 -16.70 -60.56 12.84
C VAL A 522 -16.21 -59.76 11.64
N SER A 523 -15.89 -58.48 11.83
CA SER A 523 -15.51 -57.57 10.74
C SER A 523 -14.18 -57.95 10.07
N ARG A 524 -13.28 -58.64 10.78
CA ARG A 524 -12.01 -59.16 10.24
C ARG A 524 -12.04 -60.65 9.90
N GLY A 525 -13.22 -61.28 9.95
CA GLY A 525 -13.41 -62.67 9.50
C GLY A 525 -12.83 -63.73 10.43
N HIS A 526 -12.64 -63.42 11.72
CA HIS A 526 -12.16 -64.39 12.70
C HIS A 526 -13.27 -65.31 13.24
N VAL A 527 -14.55 -64.95 13.04
CA VAL A 527 -15.71 -65.73 13.49
C VAL A 527 -16.44 -66.36 12.31
N SER A 528 -16.62 -67.68 12.38
CA SER A 528 -17.48 -68.43 11.48
C SER A 528 -18.86 -68.63 12.11
N GLY A 529 -19.92 -68.47 11.33
CA GLY A 529 -21.30 -68.66 11.82
C GLY A 529 -21.87 -67.49 12.62
N ALA A 530 -21.26 -66.29 12.52
CA ALA A 530 -21.74 -65.07 13.17
C ALA A 530 -23.22 -64.82 12.87
N GLY A 531 -23.98 -64.40 13.90
CA GLY A 531 -25.44 -64.22 13.84
C GLY A 531 -26.23 -65.54 13.86
N GLY A 532 -25.56 -66.69 13.75
CA GLY A 532 -26.15 -68.01 13.74
C GLY A 532 -26.41 -68.60 15.13
N ALA A 533 -26.76 -69.88 15.16
CA ALA A 533 -27.01 -70.62 16.39
C ALA A 533 -25.74 -71.14 17.08
N ASP A 534 -24.60 -71.18 16.37
CA ASP A 534 -23.34 -71.72 16.91
C ASP A 534 -22.10 -71.02 16.30
N PRO A 535 -21.91 -69.70 16.55
CA PRO A 535 -20.71 -68.99 16.14
C PRO A 535 -19.46 -69.51 16.86
N VAL A 536 -18.35 -69.59 16.13
CA VAL A 536 -17.04 -70.03 16.63
C VAL A 536 -15.92 -69.15 16.11
N TYR A 537 -14.94 -68.87 16.96
CA TYR A 537 -13.71 -68.17 16.62
C TYR A 537 -12.68 -69.16 16.07
N THR A 538 -12.14 -68.84 14.90
CA THR A 538 -11.46 -69.82 14.02
C THR A 538 -9.96 -69.58 13.88
N SER A 539 -9.43 -68.51 14.47
CA SER A 539 -8.04 -68.11 14.23
C SER A 539 -7.05 -68.91 15.06
N ALA A 540 -5.85 -69.10 14.49
CA ALA A 540 -4.96 -70.17 14.87
C ALA A 540 -4.42 -70.04 16.31
N GLN A 541 -4.06 -68.83 16.76
CA GLN A 541 -3.43 -68.66 18.07
C GLN A 541 -4.44 -68.91 19.21
N ALA A 542 -5.63 -68.31 19.14
CA ALA A 542 -6.67 -68.49 20.15
C ALA A 542 -7.17 -69.95 20.20
N VAL A 543 -7.35 -70.59 19.04
CA VAL A 543 -7.73 -72.01 18.97
C VAL A 543 -6.66 -72.91 19.58
N ALA A 544 -5.38 -72.66 19.30
CA ALA A 544 -4.27 -73.41 19.91
C ALA A 544 -4.20 -73.20 21.43
N ALA A 545 -4.43 -71.96 21.91
CA ALA A 545 -4.50 -71.66 23.33
C ALA A 545 -5.67 -72.38 24.02
N TYR A 546 -6.86 -72.38 23.40
CA TYR A 546 -8.03 -73.10 23.92
C TYR A 546 -7.75 -74.61 24.07
N GLN A 547 -7.14 -75.22 23.05
CA GLN A 547 -6.75 -76.63 23.09
C GLN A 547 -5.70 -76.93 24.16
N ALA A 548 -4.71 -76.06 24.33
CA ALA A 548 -3.67 -76.20 25.36
C ALA A 548 -4.23 -76.15 26.78
N LEU A 549 -5.37 -75.49 26.99
CA LEU A 549 -6.08 -75.42 28.26
C LEU A 549 -7.08 -76.58 28.46
N GLY A 550 -7.06 -77.60 27.58
CA GLY A 550 -7.94 -78.77 27.63
C GLY A 550 -9.30 -78.57 26.99
N GLY A 551 -9.51 -77.45 26.29
CA GLY A 551 -10.74 -77.16 25.56
C GLY A 551 -10.84 -77.96 24.26
N SER A 552 -12.05 -78.39 23.92
CA SER A 552 -12.34 -79.07 22.65
C SER A 552 -13.77 -78.76 22.22
N TYR A 553 -13.91 -78.09 21.08
CA TYR A 553 -15.19 -77.74 20.50
C TYR A 553 -15.10 -77.77 18.96
N PRO A 554 -16.13 -78.27 18.25
CA PRO A 554 -16.11 -78.30 16.78
C PRO A 554 -15.94 -76.90 16.18
N GLY A 555 -14.97 -76.74 15.28
CA GLY A 555 -14.80 -75.52 14.49
C GLY A 555 -13.99 -74.40 15.14
N GLY A 556 -13.67 -74.46 16.44
CA GLY A 556 -12.81 -73.47 17.09
C GLY A 556 -13.21 -73.18 18.53
N VAL A 557 -12.96 -71.94 18.98
CA VAL A 557 -13.37 -71.49 20.32
C VAL A 557 -14.84 -71.03 20.26
N PRO A 558 -15.74 -71.51 21.12
CA PRO A 558 -17.14 -71.09 21.14
C PRO A 558 -17.32 -69.60 21.39
N VAL A 559 -18.07 -68.94 20.52
CA VAL A 559 -18.48 -67.54 20.67
C VAL A 559 -19.93 -67.49 21.15
N GLU A 560 -20.27 -66.45 21.91
CA GLU A 560 -21.58 -66.27 22.51
C GLU A 560 -22.68 -66.17 21.44
N ASN A 561 -23.71 -66.99 21.60
CA ASN A 561 -24.81 -67.15 20.65
C ASN A 561 -26.15 -66.66 21.23
N THR A 562 -26.15 -66.20 22.47
CA THR A 562 -27.29 -65.59 23.17
C THR A 562 -27.00 -64.11 23.47
N GLY A 563 -27.95 -63.41 24.10
CA GLY A 563 -27.83 -61.97 24.38
C GLY A 563 -28.22 -61.06 23.21
N GLY A 564 -28.17 -59.75 23.47
CA GLY A 564 -28.51 -58.68 22.52
C GLY A 564 -27.37 -58.29 21.58
N ALA A 565 -27.57 -57.23 20.81
CA ALA A 565 -26.50 -56.60 20.02
C ALA A 565 -25.47 -56.01 20.99
N GLY A 566 -24.23 -56.50 20.94
CA GLY A 566 -23.17 -56.17 21.90
C GLY A 566 -22.69 -57.39 22.71
N THR A 567 -23.58 -58.32 23.03
CA THR A 567 -23.22 -59.55 23.76
C THR A 567 -22.96 -60.72 22.79
N ARG A 568 -23.90 -60.95 21.86
CA ARG A 568 -23.78 -61.99 20.83
C ARG A 568 -22.62 -61.69 19.88
N ASP A 569 -21.88 -62.72 19.47
CA ASP A 569 -20.75 -62.67 18.53
C ASP A 569 -19.52 -61.86 19.00
N ALA A 570 -19.62 -61.15 20.12
CA ALA A 570 -18.58 -60.28 20.67
C ALA A 570 -17.86 -60.88 21.91
N HIS A 571 -18.42 -61.93 22.50
CA HIS A 571 -17.90 -62.55 23.71
C HIS A 571 -17.58 -64.02 23.50
N TRP A 572 -16.70 -64.56 24.35
CA TRP A 572 -16.64 -66.00 24.50
C TRP A 572 -17.94 -66.56 25.06
N ARG A 573 -18.31 -67.78 24.67
CA ARG A 573 -19.55 -68.39 25.15
C ARG A 573 -19.45 -68.74 26.62
N GLU A 574 -20.23 -68.05 27.45
CA GLU A 574 -20.25 -68.21 28.91
C GLU A 574 -20.59 -69.64 29.31
N SER A 575 -21.54 -70.28 28.62
CA SER A 575 -21.96 -71.64 28.92
C SER A 575 -20.85 -72.69 28.74
N ILE A 576 -19.74 -72.32 28.09
CA ILE A 576 -18.61 -73.21 27.84
C ILE A 576 -17.34 -72.71 28.55
N LEU A 577 -17.04 -71.41 28.49
CA LEU A 577 -15.83 -70.83 29.07
C LEU A 577 -16.02 -70.35 30.52
N GLY A 578 -17.24 -70.32 31.05
CA GLY A 578 -17.50 -70.01 32.45
C GLY A 578 -16.90 -68.66 32.86
N THR A 579 -16.04 -68.64 33.87
CA THR A 579 -15.52 -67.39 34.47
C THR A 579 -14.45 -66.67 33.64
N GLU A 580 -14.24 -67.02 32.37
CA GLU A 580 -13.26 -66.31 31.55
C GLU A 580 -13.65 -64.84 31.39
N LEU A 581 -12.69 -63.93 31.55
CA LEU A 581 -12.97 -62.49 31.69
C LEU A 581 -13.70 -61.85 30.49
N MET A 582 -13.43 -62.29 29.25
CA MET A 582 -14.04 -61.78 28.02
C MET A 582 -15.31 -62.57 27.62
N THR A 583 -15.95 -63.24 28.58
CA THR A 583 -17.36 -63.64 28.49
C THR A 583 -18.26 -62.44 28.83
N GLY A 584 -19.53 -62.50 28.45
CA GLY A 584 -20.47 -61.40 28.68
C GLY A 584 -20.92 -61.22 30.14
N TRP A 585 -20.24 -61.81 31.13
CA TRP A 585 -20.66 -61.78 32.53
C TRP A 585 -19.49 -61.64 33.51
N VAL A 586 -19.64 -60.74 34.49
CA VAL A 586 -18.77 -60.71 35.68
C VAL A 586 -19.33 -61.67 36.74
N ASN A 587 -18.53 -62.65 37.14
CA ASN A 587 -18.89 -63.63 38.16
C ASN A 587 -18.49 -63.14 39.56
N TYR A 588 -19.47 -62.74 40.38
CA TYR A 588 -19.23 -62.23 41.72
C TYR A 588 -18.82 -63.34 42.69
N GLY A 589 -17.84 -63.05 43.55
CA GLY A 589 -17.32 -64.03 44.52
C GLY A 589 -16.49 -65.16 43.90
N GLN A 590 -16.17 -65.05 42.60
CA GLN A 590 -15.25 -65.91 41.87
C GLN A 590 -14.18 -65.02 41.20
N THR A 591 -13.07 -65.62 40.79
CA THR A 591 -12.05 -64.92 40.00
C THR A 591 -12.47 -64.92 38.53
N ASN A 592 -12.35 -63.78 37.85
CA ASN A 592 -12.57 -63.65 36.41
C ASN A 592 -11.21 -63.59 35.68
N PRO A 593 -10.55 -64.73 35.40
CA PRO A 593 -9.21 -64.74 34.81
C PRO A 593 -9.18 -64.18 33.39
N LEU A 594 -8.21 -63.30 33.10
CA LEU A 594 -7.81 -62.99 31.73
C LEU A 594 -7.03 -64.18 31.18
N SER A 595 -7.70 -65.01 30.37
CA SER A 595 -7.11 -66.27 29.94
C SER A 595 -6.08 -66.12 28.82
N ARG A 596 -5.32 -67.20 28.62
CA ARG A 596 -4.40 -67.35 27.49
C ARG A 596 -5.13 -67.30 26.14
N ILE A 597 -6.44 -67.59 26.11
CA ILE A 597 -7.26 -67.57 24.89
C ILE A 597 -7.48 -66.12 24.45
N SER A 598 -7.91 -65.26 25.38
CA SER A 598 -8.14 -63.83 25.12
C SER A 598 -6.87 -63.09 24.71
N ILE A 599 -5.75 -63.37 25.38
CA ILE A 599 -4.45 -62.79 24.99
C ILE A 599 -4.01 -63.32 23.61
N ALA A 600 -4.20 -64.61 23.30
CA ALA A 600 -3.86 -65.16 21.99
C ALA A 600 -4.74 -64.60 20.86
N ALA A 601 -6.01 -64.28 21.13
CA ALA A 601 -6.90 -63.65 20.16
C ALA A 601 -6.44 -62.23 19.76
N LEU A 602 -5.77 -61.49 20.65
CA LEU A 602 -5.08 -60.25 20.27
C LEU A 602 -3.89 -60.52 19.33
N GLY A 603 -3.17 -61.62 19.55
CA GLY A 603 -2.12 -62.09 18.64
C GLY A 603 -2.65 -62.36 17.23
N ASP A 604 -3.83 -62.97 17.12
CA ASP A 604 -4.53 -63.19 15.85
C ASP A 604 -4.99 -61.87 15.18
N LEU A 605 -5.25 -60.81 15.96
CA LEU A 605 -5.59 -59.48 15.45
C LEU A 605 -4.38 -58.66 14.96
N GLY A 606 -3.16 -59.09 15.32
CA GLY A 606 -1.90 -58.48 14.89
C GLY A 606 -1.07 -57.84 16.02
N TYR A 607 -1.48 -57.96 17.28
CA TYR A 607 -0.65 -57.53 18.41
C TYR A 607 0.49 -58.50 18.67
N THR A 608 1.63 -58.01 19.16
CA THR A 608 2.68 -58.89 19.70
C THR A 608 2.40 -59.14 21.18
N VAL A 609 2.06 -60.38 21.54
CA VAL A 609 1.52 -60.71 22.86
C VAL A 609 2.43 -61.60 23.70
N ASN A 610 2.37 -61.42 25.02
CA ASN A 610 3.00 -62.26 26.02
C ASN A 610 1.96 -63.21 26.65
N LEU A 611 1.85 -64.41 26.09
CA LEU A 611 0.90 -65.43 26.58
C LEU A 611 1.17 -65.89 28.03
N ASN A 612 2.36 -65.65 28.58
CA ASN A 612 2.67 -65.99 29.98
C ASN A 612 2.12 -64.95 30.97
N ALA A 613 1.62 -63.82 30.48
CA ALA A 613 0.87 -62.88 31.30
C ALA A 613 -0.53 -63.40 31.64
N ALA A 614 -1.03 -64.45 30.98
CA ALA A 614 -2.36 -65.02 31.25
C ALA A 614 -2.52 -65.49 32.70
N ASP A 615 -3.72 -65.31 33.24
CA ASP A 615 -4.10 -65.93 34.51
C ASP A 615 -4.32 -67.43 34.35
N GLY A 616 -4.22 -68.16 35.46
CA GLY A 616 -4.54 -69.58 35.50
C GLY A 616 -6.01 -69.81 35.15
N PHE A 617 -6.27 -70.51 34.05
CA PHE A 617 -7.61 -70.85 33.57
C PHE A 617 -7.61 -72.25 32.95
N ALA A 618 -8.72 -72.99 33.10
CA ALA A 618 -8.90 -74.31 32.49
C ALA A 618 -10.15 -74.29 31.61
N ALA A 619 -10.03 -74.73 30.36
CA ALA A 619 -11.09 -74.67 29.35
C ALA A 619 -11.90 -75.97 29.25
N THR A 620 -11.83 -76.83 30.27
CA THR A 620 -12.62 -78.06 30.37
C THR A 620 -14.06 -77.74 30.70
N ALA A 621 -15.02 -78.42 30.06
CA ALA A 621 -16.46 -78.20 30.26
C ALA A 621 -16.83 -77.98 31.73
N PRO A 622 -17.61 -76.93 32.07
CA PRO A 622 -17.86 -76.58 33.45
C PRO A 622 -18.56 -77.73 34.17
N ALA A 623 -18.10 -78.05 35.38
CA ALA A 623 -18.97 -78.72 36.34
C ALA A 623 -20.20 -77.82 36.49
N ALA A 624 -21.39 -78.37 36.26
CA ALA A 624 -22.65 -77.63 36.27
C ALA A 624 -22.67 -76.58 37.40
N VAL A 625 -22.68 -75.30 37.04
CA VAL A 625 -22.82 -74.22 38.01
C VAL A 625 -24.27 -74.24 38.48
N SER A 626 -24.56 -75.07 39.48
CA SER A 626 -25.81 -75.03 40.23
C SER A 626 -25.73 -73.85 41.19
N GLY A 627 -25.98 -72.64 40.69
CA GLY A 627 -26.02 -71.42 41.49
C GLY A 627 -27.10 -70.48 40.95
N SER A 628 -27.96 -70.01 41.85
CA SER A 628 -28.97 -68.97 41.60
C SER A 628 -28.41 -67.83 40.75
N SER A 629 -29.24 -67.25 39.87
CA SER A 629 -28.98 -66.05 39.05
C SER A 629 -28.71 -64.76 39.86
N SER A 630 -28.27 -64.88 41.12
CA SER A 630 -28.05 -63.78 42.07
C SER A 630 -26.57 -63.45 42.29
N GLY A 631 -25.65 -64.08 41.55
CA GLY A 631 -24.19 -63.90 41.70
C GLY A 631 -23.45 -63.54 40.41
N ARG A 632 -24.14 -63.11 39.36
CA ARG A 632 -23.54 -62.71 38.07
C ARG A 632 -24.19 -61.42 37.60
N LEU A 633 -23.42 -60.49 37.06
CA LEU A 633 -23.93 -59.31 36.36
C LEU A 633 -23.50 -59.39 34.89
N GLU A 634 -24.45 -59.10 34.00
CA GLU A 634 -24.21 -59.08 32.56
C GLU A 634 -23.44 -57.81 32.17
N LEU A 635 -22.40 -57.98 31.35
CA LEU A 635 -21.69 -56.90 30.68
C LEU A 635 -22.44 -56.61 29.38
N VAL A 636 -23.29 -55.60 29.42
CA VAL A 636 -24.14 -55.21 28.30
C VAL A 636 -23.47 -54.10 27.52
N GLU A 637 -22.78 -54.47 26.44
CA GLU A 637 -22.16 -53.52 25.51
C GLU A 637 -23.21 -52.70 24.76
N GLN A 638 -23.14 -51.37 24.89
CA GLN A 638 -23.93 -50.47 24.07
C GLN A 638 -23.28 -50.32 22.68
N PRO A 639 -24.05 -50.30 21.59
CA PRO A 639 -23.49 -50.09 20.25
C PRO A 639 -22.73 -48.76 20.16
N LEU A 640 -21.41 -48.83 19.95
CA LEU A 640 -20.60 -47.66 19.64
C LEU A 640 -20.62 -47.37 18.12
N PRO A 641 -20.48 -46.10 17.71
CA PRO A 641 -20.28 -45.77 16.30
C PRO A 641 -19.07 -46.52 15.73
N ALA A 642 -19.14 -46.88 14.44
CA ALA A 642 -17.99 -47.48 13.77
C ALA A 642 -16.77 -46.54 13.85
N PRO A 643 -15.56 -47.06 14.11
CA PRO A 643 -14.38 -46.23 14.25
C PRO A 643 -14.04 -45.53 12.93
N PHE A 644 -13.57 -44.28 13.02
CA PHE A 644 -13.02 -43.59 11.87
C PHE A 644 -11.58 -44.03 11.59
N VAL A 645 -11.15 -43.90 10.34
CA VAL A 645 -9.79 -44.27 9.92
C VAL A 645 -8.89 -43.04 10.02
N LEU A 646 -7.79 -43.17 10.77
CA LEU A 646 -6.76 -42.14 10.88
C LEU A 646 -5.86 -42.14 9.63
N PRO A 647 -5.39 -40.96 9.19
CA PRO A 647 -4.43 -40.87 8.10
C PRO A 647 -3.12 -41.59 8.44
N HIS A 648 -2.47 -42.14 7.42
CA HIS A 648 -1.13 -42.72 7.52
C HIS A 648 -0.06 -41.66 7.76
#